data_AF-A0A7X7RMN8-F1
#
_entry.id   AF-A0A7X7RMN8-F1
#
_cell.length_a   1.000
_cell.length_b   1.000
_cell.length_c   1.000
_cell.angle_alpha   90.00
_cell.angle_beta   90.00
_cell.angle_gamma   90.00
#
_symmetry.space_group_name_H-M   'P 1'
#
loop_
_entity.id
_entity.type
_entity.pdbx_description
1 polymer ?
#
loop_
_entity_poly.entity_id
_entity_poly.type
_entity_poly.pdbx_seq_one_letter_code
_entity_poly.pdbx_strand_id
1 'polypeptide(L)'
;PPEPVLTVNNGGLPLCFGSAGVWPSLLDAKIASVGGLVLTNRVWLRRLPETPYAIAAGADLALDGAALLGPAALNLTDYSVRVVRGDSVGGDGSVTANAGTTVWFDTMRFEENRITNSAAPQTFANDVALNGGTARFTGAGTITYTGALTGTGTAVKDGAGDLVLADSGSALSGTIRIDSGRMLPANEAALGGAAVHLNGGRLVNPTGGDLLLAATPVTAQGGGFEVSGAGESMTVNGIITGMANVSKWGDGTLTLGGSAQNTSLRVHVRGGTLALAKSGEADAYAVQDVIGAEPGTRVVLTGDTGNQIGGGVTLSGGVLDLNGHSETLGVLTNTLVGGSVTNSGAQAVTLTVGAGNVSSAFTGTISDGPAPLALTKIGTGEFTLPIASIAYSGGMQVEAGTLRISKPVPLRDGLSYWLDASEPGNFTLSNGFVAAWNDASGAGVHFTQSNPANRPKWMENAINGKPAVLFGDGEVRTRLEAGKTAQARTVFIVNHMTRFVSLGGLWGESFQDKNGLRLNSSTTWRHTGNGADQNDFSFNGEMAINGVAGFSFASQPLHILSAVSTTTREFRAALGDYWLSSEHVRYFAGYVGEVLVYNRVLTTEERQTVEAYLTSKWFGGAGTSIGQPVAVGQDGRLAINNFNAGFSVLSGAGRLHAENNSVISLTDYGAFTGTVSGKGVVALQAVDGADAVIVPKDISTVVRNDGALSASLVVTNAGADMFMGSLQDGAAALGLMQTGTGETYYSGTNSTYTGVTRIEAGTAMVVSAVRARFVRFKPTMTRPDDPGVSNDYPATGYQLSEFRLTLGGIDVPYPVGTLATSPGKAAGTEGPEKAIDGTVDTKFYHNSTSPLQPLILEFPVPMLFNGYAWYTANDASGRDAIVWTVEGSADGTTWTVLDSQDYSANTALITTARKALVGQWPVQGMESMMNIFSDLSPTTVAAPGKLAVSGTSETVGSLSGDGAVELVADATLGIHTVDDALFSGTFSGAGTVVKSGAAVQTLTGTLAVDGALIVEAGTLNLDGAALVGITNIVVRTGAELTGTATVSGDLTVTFETGGLYSASLAVAGALTVEGPVTLTVPQGASYPYYGMLFTYASADAVTRQALLNAVKPSSVPSGYTALVRVTDAYAKLTVAPVGTVLTLE
;
A
#
# COMPACT_ATOMS: atom_id res chain seq x y z
N PRO A 1 -64.74 61.24 -10.39
CA PRO A 1 -65.84 60.30 -10.67
C PRO A 1 -65.91 59.28 -9.53
N PRO A 2 -67.09 58.79 -9.12
CA PRO A 2 -67.16 57.68 -8.19
C PRO A 2 -66.40 56.49 -8.80
N GLU A 3 -65.68 55.75 -7.96
CA GLU A 3 -64.95 54.57 -8.41
C GLU A 3 -65.96 53.55 -8.96
N PRO A 4 -65.76 53.01 -10.17
CA PRO A 4 -66.66 52.01 -10.73
C PRO A 4 -66.63 50.73 -9.87
N VAL A 5 -67.83 50.28 -9.46
CA VAL A 5 -68.05 49.06 -8.67
C VAL A 5 -68.59 47.97 -9.59
N LEU A 6 -67.92 46.82 -9.62
CA LEU A 6 -68.42 45.63 -10.30
C LEU A 6 -69.44 44.92 -9.39
N THR A 7 -70.71 44.94 -9.77
CA THR A 7 -71.76 44.23 -9.04
C THR A 7 -71.93 42.82 -9.59
N VAL A 8 -71.80 41.80 -8.73
CA VAL A 8 -71.94 40.38 -9.12
C VAL A 8 -73.07 39.72 -8.33
N ASN A 9 -74.09 39.23 -9.03
CA ASN A 9 -75.19 38.46 -8.44
C ASN A 9 -75.01 36.97 -8.74
N ASN A 10 -74.57 36.21 -7.74
CA ASN A 10 -74.37 34.76 -7.82
C ASN A 10 -75.54 33.98 -7.16
N GLY A 11 -76.78 34.43 -7.38
CA GLY A 11 -77.97 33.78 -6.80
C GLY A 11 -78.04 33.84 -5.28
N GLY A 12 -77.43 34.87 -4.66
CA GLY A 12 -77.33 35.01 -3.21
C GLY A 12 -76.27 34.14 -2.53
N LEU A 13 -75.52 33.32 -3.27
CA LEU A 13 -74.39 32.55 -2.74
C LEU A 13 -73.10 33.40 -2.68
N PRO A 14 -72.17 33.10 -1.76
CA PRO A 14 -70.87 33.76 -1.72
C PRO A 14 -70.07 33.51 -3.01
N LEU A 15 -69.32 34.52 -3.45
CA LEU A 15 -68.39 34.42 -4.57
C LEU A 15 -66.98 34.15 -4.07
N CYS A 16 -66.41 32.98 -4.37
CA CYS A 16 -65.03 32.66 -4.02
C CYS A 16 -64.06 33.30 -5.03
N PHE A 17 -63.06 34.03 -4.55
CA PHE A 17 -62.03 34.65 -5.37
C PHE A 17 -60.64 34.23 -4.90
N GLY A 18 -59.86 33.65 -5.80
CA GLY A 18 -58.45 33.32 -5.58
C GLY A 18 -57.97 32.12 -6.37
N SER A 19 -56.65 31.93 -6.37
CA SER A 19 -55.97 30.95 -7.21
C SER A 19 -55.36 29.83 -6.37
N ALA A 20 -55.63 28.58 -6.75
CA ALA A 20 -54.91 27.41 -6.23
C ALA A 20 -53.53 27.21 -6.89
N GLY A 21 -53.28 27.88 -8.03
CA GLY A 21 -52.02 27.83 -8.77
C GLY A 21 -50.93 28.68 -8.12
N VAL A 22 -49.69 28.56 -8.65
CA VAL A 22 -48.49 29.23 -8.10
C VAL A 22 -48.62 30.75 -8.05
N TRP A 23 -49.32 31.33 -9.03
CA TRP A 23 -49.59 32.77 -9.09
C TRP A 23 -50.93 33.11 -8.43
N PRO A 24 -50.99 34.22 -7.66
CA PRO A 24 -52.23 34.68 -7.07
C PRO A 24 -53.20 35.25 -8.12
N SER A 25 -54.51 35.21 -7.82
CA SER A 25 -55.50 35.97 -8.60
C SER A 25 -55.44 37.44 -8.22
N LEU A 26 -55.30 38.32 -9.21
CA LEU A 26 -55.27 39.78 -9.01
C LEU A 26 -56.67 40.36 -8.81
N LEU A 27 -56.91 40.95 -7.64
CA LEU A 27 -58.09 41.77 -7.34
C LEU A 27 -57.72 43.26 -7.35
N ASP A 28 -57.96 43.91 -8.49
CA ASP A 28 -57.75 45.34 -8.70
C ASP A 28 -59.04 46.03 -9.16
N ALA A 29 -60.16 45.67 -8.54
CA ALA A 29 -61.46 46.28 -8.76
C ALA A 29 -62.29 46.23 -7.48
N LYS A 30 -63.14 47.25 -7.28
CA LYS A 30 -64.10 47.26 -6.18
C LYS A 30 -65.29 46.37 -6.57
N ILE A 31 -65.52 45.28 -5.83
CA ILE A 31 -66.58 44.30 -6.11
C ILE A 31 -67.66 44.37 -5.03
N ALA A 32 -68.92 44.46 -5.43
CA ALA A 32 -70.08 44.29 -4.55
C ALA A 32 -70.82 43.00 -4.92
N SER A 33 -71.06 42.11 -3.95
CA SER A 33 -71.82 40.88 -4.16
C SER A 33 -72.88 40.68 -3.08
N VAL A 34 -74.10 40.34 -3.50
CA VAL A 34 -75.26 40.18 -2.60
C VAL A 34 -75.05 39.05 -1.58
N GLY A 35 -74.36 37.96 -1.96
CA GLY A 35 -74.01 36.84 -1.08
C GLY A 35 -72.65 37.00 -0.37
N GLY A 36 -71.95 38.11 -0.62
CA GLY A 36 -70.60 38.39 -0.12
C GLY A 36 -69.47 37.77 -0.94
N LEU A 37 -68.26 38.33 -0.81
CA LEU A 37 -67.04 37.80 -1.43
C LEU A 37 -66.22 36.99 -0.42
N VAL A 38 -65.73 35.82 -0.81
CA VAL A 38 -64.81 34.99 0.01
C VAL A 38 -63.45 34.97 -0.66
N LEU A 39 -62.46 35.61 -0.05
CA LEU A 39 -61.07 35.55 -0.51
C LEU A 39 -60.47 34.21 -0.03
N THR A 40 -60.00 33.38 -0.96
CA THR A 40 -59.53 32.02 -0.67
C THR A 40 -58.26 31.69 -1.45
N ASN A 41 -57.49 30.68 -1.04
CA ASN A 41 -56.22 30.31 -1.68
C ASN A 41 -55.28 31.52 -1.80
N ARG A 42 -54.71 31.82 -2.98
CA ARG A 42 -53.79 32.96 -3.19
C ARG A 42 -54.47 34.13 -3.89
N VAL A 43 -54.41 35.33 -3.29
CA VAL A 43 -55.02 36.57 -3.81
C VAL A 43 -54.01 37.72 -3.77
N TRP A 44 -53.89 38.47 -4.86
CA TRP A 44 -53.14 39.72 -4.92
C TRP A 44 -54.12 40.89 -4.84
N LEU A 45 -54.21 41.49 -3.66
CA LEU A 45 -55.22 42.48 -3.31
C LEU A 45 -54.65 43.89 -3.54
N ARG A 46 -55.21 44.62 -4.49
CA ARG A 46 -54.94 46.06 -4.69
C ARG A 46 -56.09 46.94 -4.21
N ARG A 47 -57.30 46.38 -4.13
CA ARG A 47 -58.52 47.06 -3.69
C ARG A 47 -59.39 46.16 -2.84
N LEU A 48 -59.99 46.71 -1.78
CA LEU A 48 -60.95 46.00 -0.95
C LEU A 48 -62.29 45.79 -1.67
N PRO A 49 -62.95 44.63 -1.48
CA PRO A 49 -64.36 44.45 -1.84
C PRO A 49 -65.28 45.33 -1.00
N GLU A 50 -66.50 45.58 -1.48
CA GLU A 50 -67.56 46.12 -0.63
C GLU A 50 -68.06 45.05 0.34
N THR A 51 -68.54 45.49 1.50
CA THR A 51 -69.11 44.58 2.50
C THR A 51 -70.46 44.02 2.03
N PRO A 52 -70.78 42.76 2.37
CA PRO A 52 -70.00 41.83 3.18
C PRO A 52 -68.90 41.10 2.38
N TYR A 53 -67.72 40.89 2.99
CA TYR A 53 -66.70 39.97 2.50
C TYR A 53 -66.06 39.22 3.68
N ALA A 54 -65.45 38.07 3.41
CA ALA A 54 -64.71 37.27 4.38
C ALA A 54 -63.39 36.76 3.78
N ILE A 55 -62.43 36.48 4.65
CA ILE A 55 -61.18 35.80 4.29
C ILE A 55 -61.31 34.36 4.77
N ALA A 56 -61.15 33.41 3.85
CA ALA A 56 -61.21 31.99 4.19
C ALA A 56 -59.99 31.59 5.02
N ALA A 57 -60.18 30.62 5.92
CA ALA A 57 -59.08 29.98 6.62
C ALA A 57 -58.10 29.36 5.61
N GLY A 58 -56.81 29.59 5.80
CA GLY A 58 -55.72 29.16 4.91
C GLY A 58 -55.45 30.07 3.71
N ALA A 59 -56.15 31.21 3.54
CA ALA A 59 -55.87 32.14 2.45
C ALA A 59 -54.48 32.81 2.61
N ASP A 60 -53.82 33.13 1.48
CA ASP A 60 -52.57 33.91 1.37
C ASP A 60 -52.86 35.19 0.57
N LEU A 61 -52.83 36.33 1.25
CA LEU A 61 -53.22 37.64 0.72
C LEU A 61 -51.98 38.52 0.50
N ALA A 62 -51.58 38.76 -0.75
CA ALA A 62 -50.60 39.78 -1.07
C ALA A 62 -51.24 41.17 -1.03
N LEU A 63 -50.80 42.01 -0.08
CA LEU A 63 -51.34 43.34 0.14
C LEU A 63 -50.55 44.36 -0.66
N ASP A 64 -51.15 44.83 -1.75
CA ASP A 64 -50.55 45.76 -2.70
C ASP A 64 -51.33 47.09 -2.69
N GLY A 65 -51.35 47.73 -1.52
CA GLY A 65 -52.03 49.00 -1.25
C GLY A 65 -51.93 49.38 0.22
N ALA A 66 -52.03 50.68 0.52
CA ALA A 66 -51.87 51.20 1.88
C ALA A 66 -53.00 50.72 2.81
N ALA A 67 -52.64 50.08 3.93
CA ALA A 67 -53.56 49.62 4.98
C ALA A 67 -54.83 48.90 4.49
N LEU A 68 -54.69 48.02 3.47
CA LEU A 68 -55.82 47.39 2.78
C LEU A 68 -56.74 46.56 3.67
N LEU A 69 -56.29 46.06 4.82
CA LEU A 69 -57.15 45.28 5.74
C LEU A 69 -57.69 46.12 6.92
N GLY A 70 -57.54 47.45 6.84
CA GLY A 70 -58.02 48.39 7.85
C GLY A 70 -56.90 49.10 8.61
N PRO A 71 -57.25 50.04 9.50
CA PRO A 71 -56.30 50.95 10.15
C PRO A 71 -55.62 50.36 11.40
N ALA A 72 -55.82 49.07 11.71
CA ALA A 72 -55.24 48.43 12.89
C ALA A 72 -54.04 47.54 12.50
N ALA A 73 -53.20 47.25 13.49
CA ALA A 73 -52.18 46.20 13.39
C ALA A 73 -52.83 44.86 13.06
N LEU A 74 -52.09 43.98 12.37
CA LEU A 74 -52.62 42.68 11.94
C LEU A 74 -52.38 41.60 13.00
N ASN A 75 -53.42 40.83 13.31
CA ASN A 75 -53.31 39.63 14.14
C ASN A 75 -53.81 38.42 13.33
N LEU A 76 -52.88 37.62 12.82
CA LEU A 76 -53.14 36.51 11.92
C LEU A 76 -53.48 35.24 12.72
N THR A 77 -54.74 34.81 12.70
CA THR A 77 -55.20 33.57 13.36
C THR A 77 -55.52 32.45 12.37
N ASP A 78 -56.14 32.79 11.23
CA ASP A 78 -56.68 31.81 10.29
C ASP A 78 -56.15 31.97 8.86
N TYR A 79 -55.48 33.07 8.53
CA TYR A 79 -54.99 33.37 7.18
C TYR A 79 -53.58 33.97 7.21
N SER A 80 -52.88 33.92 6.08
CA SER A 80 -51.53 34.44 5.87
C SER A 80 -51.55 35.70 5.01
N VAL A 81 -50.54 36.54 5.17
CA VAL A 81 -50.41 37.82 4.47
C VAL A 81 -49.04 37.91 3.82
N ARG A 82 -48.97 38.49 2.62
CA ARG A 82 -47.75 38.86 1.92
C ARG A 82 -47.65 40.37 1.79
N VAL A 83 -46.70 40.94 2.51
CA VAL A 83 -46.35 42.36 2.49
C VAL A 83 -45.44 42.61 1.29
N VAL A 84 -45.97 43.29 0.28
CA VAL A 84 -45.22 43.66 -0.94
C VAL A 84 -44.89 45.16 -1.01
N ARG A 85 -45.38 45.96 -0.05
CA ARG A 85 -45.00 47.36 0.18
C ARG A 85 -44.86 47.67 1.67
N GLY A 86 -44.04 48.66 2.02
CA GLY A 86 -43.81 49.05 3.42
C GLY A 86 -45.03 49.60 4.16
N ASP A 87 -46.04 50.12 3.45
CA ASP A 87 -47.27 50.72 4.01
C ASP A 87 -48.50 49.79 3.94
N SER A 88 -48.30 48.50 3.63
CA SER A 88 -49.40 47.55 3.39
C SER A 88 -50.21 47.21 4.66
N VAL A 89 -49.61 47.42 5.83
CA VAL A 89 -50.15 47.08 7.15
C VAL A 89 -50.64 48.36 7.82
N GLY A 90 -51.84 48.33 8.40
CA GLY A 90 -52.39 49.46 9.15
C GLY A 90 -51.82 49.63 10.56
N GLY A 91 -52.31 50.63 11.28
CA GLY A 91 -51.95 50.87 12.69
C GLY A 91 -50.53 51.39 12.85
N ASP A 92 -49.79 50.79 13.78
CA ASP A 92 -48.36 51.00 13.98
C ASP A 92 -47.50 50.20 12.99
N GLY A 93 -48.12 49.47 12.06
CA GLY A 93 -47.44 48.64 11.06
C GLY A 93 -47.03 47.26 11.58
N SER A 94 -47.38 46.90 12.82
CA SER A 94 -47.02 45.61 13.42
C SER A 94 -47.91 44.45 12.96
N VAL A 95 -47.33 43.24 12.97
CA VAL A 95 -48.01 41.99 12.60
C VAL A 95 -47.75 40.91 13.66
N THR A 96 -48.82 40.31 14.20
CA THR A 96 -48.73 39.09 15.01
C THR A 96 -49.07 37.88 14.15
N ALA A 97 -48.14 36.94 14.01
CA ALA A 97 -48.38 35.66 13.32
C ALA A 97 -48.52 34.53 14.35
N ASN A 98 -49.73 33.97 14.48
CA ASN A 98 -49.99 32.83 15.35
C ASN A 98 -49.69 31.50 14.63
N ALA A 99 -49.61 30.41 15.39
CA ALA A 99 -49.40 29.06 14.87
C ALA A 99 -50.31 28.73 13.69
N GLY A 100 -49.74 28.24 12.59
CA GLY A 100 -50.46 27.93 11.35
C GLY A 100 -50.59 29.10 10.36
N THR A 101 -50.16 30.31 10.72
CA THR A 101 -50.17 31.49 9.83
C THR A 101 -48.76 31.95 9.47
N THR A 102 -48.65 32.65 8.34
CA THR A 102 -47.38 33.21 7.84
C THR A 102 -47.54 34.67 7.43
N VAL A 103 -46.57 35.51 7.79
CA VAL A 103 -46.34 36.81 7.15
C VAL A 103 -45.17 36.69 6.19
N TRP A 104 -45.38 37.05 4.92
CA TRP A 104 -44.36 37.03 3.88
C TRP A 104 -43.87 38.44 3.59
N PHE A 105 -42.55 38.59 3.45
CA PHE A 105 -41.88 39.75 2.88
C PHE A 105 -41.30 39.32 1.54
N ASP A 106 -41.84 39.88 0.46
CA ASP A 106 -41.57 39.41 -0.88
C ASP A 106 -41.15 40.56 -1.79
N THR A 107 -40.24 40.28 -2.72
CA THR A 107 -39.84 41.21 -3.78
C THR A 107 -40.71 41.10 -5.05
N MET A 108 -41.75 40.25 -5.07
CA MET A 108 -42.77 40.27 -6.13
C MET A 108 -43.48 41.62 -6.24
N ARG A 109 -43.66 42.16 -7.45
CA ARG A 109 -44.34 43.44 -7.72
C ARG A 109 -45.36 43.28 -8.84
N PHE A 110 -46.38 44.14 -8.82
CA PHE A 110 -47.28 44.31 -9.95
C PHE A 110 -46.82 45.51 -10.78
N GLU A 111 -46.14 45.24 -11.88
CA GLU A 111 -45.58 46.23 -12.80
C GLU A 111 -46.00 45.87 -14.23
N GLU A 112 -46.25 46.88 -15.07
CA GLU A 112 -46.61 46.68 -16.48
C GLU A 112 -47.78 45.70 -16.72
N ASN A 113 -48.81 45.75 -15.86
CA ASN A 113 -49.96 44.84 -15.87
C ASN A 113 -49.62 43.35 -15.65
N ARG A 114 -48.49 43.06 -15.01
CA ARG A 114 -48.06 41.69 -14.69
C ARG A 114 -47.50 41.60 -13.27
N ILE A 115 -47.70 40.47 -12.62
CA ILE A 115 -46.97 40.13 -11.39
C ILE A 115 -45.61 39.54 -11.78
N THR A 116 -44.53 40.18 -11.36
CA THR A 116 -43.15 39.79 -11.66
C THR A 116 -42.33 39.74 -10.37
N ASN A 117 -41.21 39.00 -10.39
CA ASN A 117 -40.28 38.97 -9.27
C ASN A 117 -39.23 40.08 -9.47
N SER A 118 -39.21 41.09 -8.59
CA SER A 118 -38.30 42.23 -8.75
C SER A 118 -36.91 41.88 -8.24
N ALA A 119 -35.88 42.31 -8.98
CA ALA A 119 -34.49 42.27 -8.53
C ALA A 119 -34.09 43.54 -7.74
N ALA A 120 -34.95 44.57 -7.70
CA ALA A 120 -34.65 45.81 -7.01
C ALA A 120 -34.65 45.63 -5.48
N PRO A 121 -33.71 46.24 -4.74
CA PRO A 121 -33.69 46.19 -3.28
C PRO A 121 -34.96 46.75 -2.64
N GLN A 122 -35.42 46.13 -1.55
CA GLN A 122 -36.66 46.48 -0.84
C GLN A 122 -36.39 46.61 0.65
N THR A 123 -37.02 47.60 1.30
CA THR A 123 -36.93 47.78 2.74
C THR A 123 -38.28 47.56 3.40
N PHE A 124 -38.31 46.76 4.46
CA PHE A 124 -39.49 46.55 5.30
C PHE A 124 -39.16 46.87 6.76
N ALA A 125 -40.04 47.63 7.40
CA ALA A 125 -39.85 48.15 8.77
C ALA A 125 -40.95 47.67 9.74
N ASN A 126 -41.73 46.67 9.34
CA ASN A 126 -42.85 46.16 10.13
C ASN A 126 -42.32 45.33 11.31
N ASP A 127 -42.75 45.63 12.53
CA ASP A 127 -42.45 44.76 13.68
C ASP A 127 -43.31 43.49 13.62
N VAL A 128 -42.69 42.33 13.84
CA VAL A 128 -43.37 41.03 13.75
C VAL A 128 -43.21 40.23 15.05
N ALA A 129 -44.36 39.89 15.65
CA ALA A 129 -44.44 38.99 16.79
C ALA A 129 -44.87 37.57 16.34
N LEU A 130 -43.99 36.59 16.53
CA LEU A 130 -44.21 35.20 16.13
C LEU A 130 -44.67 34.35 17.32
N ASN A 131 -45.98 34.17 17.46
CA ASN A 131 -46.59 33.29 18.47
C ASN A 131 -46.77 31.88 17.91
N GLY A 132 -45.66 31.21 17.59
CA GLY A 132 -45.63 29.93 16.87
C GLY A 132 -45.91 30.01 15.37
N GLY A 133 -46.18 31.21 14.83
CA GLY A 133 -46.32 31.46 13.38
C GLY A 133 -44.99 31.63 12.64
N THR A 134 -45.05 32.01 11.36
CA THR A 134 -43.85 32.15 10.50
C THR A 134 -43.70 33.56 9.91
N ALA A 135 -42.48 34.10 9.90
CA ALA A 135 -42.08 35.21 9.02
C ALA A 135 -41.25 34.65 7.86
N ARG A 136 -41.57 34.99 6.60
CA ARG A 136 -40.90 34.39 5.43
C ARG A 136 -40.41 35.45 4.45
N PHE A 137 -39.12 35.40 4.11
CA PHE A 137 -38.43 36.35 3.25
C PHE A 137 -38.07 35.69 1.93
N THR A 138 -38.65 36.19 0.82
CA THR A 138 -38.57 35.52 -0.48
C THR A 138 -38.40 36.49 -1.66
N GLY A 139 -38.08 35.92 -2.82
CA GLY A 139 -37.93 36.63 -4.08
C GLY A 139 -36.48 36.84 -4.54
N ALA A 140 -36.29 37.61 -5.62
CA ALA A 140 -35.02 37.73 -6.35
C ALA A 140 -34.15 38.92 -5.90
N GLY A 141 -34.74 40.01 -5.40
CA GLY A 141 -34.02 41.19 -4.93
C GLY A 141 -33.57 41.09 -3.46
N THR A 142 -32.68 42.01 -3.06
CA THR A 142 -32.27 42.17 -1.66
C THR A 142 -33.43 42.69 -0.82
N ILE A 143 -33.70 42.06 0.32
CA ILE A 143 -34.60 42.55 1.35
C ILE A 143 -33.77 43.08 2.52
N THR A 144 -33.90 44.37 2.83
CA THR A 144 -33.42 44.97 4.06
C THR A 144 -34.56 45.03 5.06
N TYR A 145 -34.46 44.26 6.14
CA TYR A 145 -35.46 44.23 7.19
C TYR A 145 -34.98 45.02 8.40
N THR A 146 -35.69 46.08 8.75
CA THR A 146 -35.37 47.00 9.85
C THR A 146 -36.38 46.92 11.00
N GLY A 147 -37.43 46.11 10.87
CA GLY A 147 -38.37 45.86 11.97
C GLY A 147 -37.81 44.81 12.96
N ALA A 148 -38.42 44.69 14.13
CA ALA A 148 -38.07 43.68 15.12
C ALA A 148 -38.74 42.33 14.81
N LEU A 149 -38.03 41.22 15.05
CA LEU A 149 -38.59 39.87 15.12
C LEU A 149 -38.63 39.41 16.58
N THR A 150 -39.81 39.04 17.08
CA THR A 150 -39.99 38.60 18.49
C THR A 150 -40.78 37.31 18.60
N GLY A 151 -40.74 36.64 19.75
CA GLY A 151 -41.58 35.49 20.07
C GLY A 151 -40.86 34.13 19.94
N THR A 152 -41.60 33.06 19.65
CA THR A 152 -41.14 31.65 19.67
C THR A 152 -41.30 30.93 18.33
N GLY A 153 -41.81 31.61 17.29
CA GLY A 153 -42.03 31.01 15.96
C GLY A 153 -40.79 30.97 15.06
N THR A 154 -41.01 30.88 13.74
CA THR A 154 -39.94 30.65 12.76
C THR A 154 -39.77 31.82 11.79
N ALA A 155 -38.55 32.32 11.60
CA ALA A 155 -38.20 33.14 10.45
C ALA A 155 -37.57 32.27 9.35
N VAL A 156 -37.98 32.45 8.10
CA VAL A 156 -37.50 31.66 6.96
C VAL A 156 -36.96 32.57 5.86
N LYS A 157 -35.76 32.28 5.37
CA LYS A 157 -35.22 32.87 4.14
C LYS A 157 -35.15 31.82 3.03
N ASP A 158 -35.92 31.98 1.96
CA ASP A 158 -36.04 30.99 0.87
C ASP A 158 -35.94 31.56 -0.56
N GLY A 159 -35.88 32.88 -0.71
CA GLY A 159 -35.63 33.54 -2.00
C GLY A 159 -34.20 33.42 -2.50
N ALA A 160 -33.94 33.74 -3.77
CA ALA A 160 -32.60 33.77 -4.35
C ALA A 160 -31.79 35.03 -3.94
N GLY A 161 -32.48 36.14 -3.63
CA GLY A 161 -31.85 37.39 -3.22
C GLY A 161 -31.29 37.38 -1.80
N ASP A 162 -30.72 38.49 -1.36
CA ASP A 162 -30.14 38.64 -0.03
C ASP A 162 -31.19 39.08 1.01
N LEU A 163 -31.07 38.64 2.25
CA LEU A 163 -31.80 39.18 3.39
C LEU A 163 -30.82 39.87 4.33
N VAL A 164 -30.91 41.19 4.46
CA VAL A 164 -30.17 41.96 5.45
C VAL A 164 -31.06 42.18 6.67
N LEU A 165 -30.71 41.57 7.81
CA LEU A 165 -31.35 41.90 9.09
C LEU A 165 -30.60 43.07 9.71
N ALA A 166 -31.10 44.28 9.47
CA ALA A 166 -30.47 45.52 9.91
C ALA A 166 -30.87 45.92 11.34
N ASP A 167 -31.97 45.37 11.85
CA ASP A 167 -32.39 45.57 13.23
C ASP A 167 -31.45 44.86 14.21
N SER A 168 -31.18 45.50 15.35
CA SER A 168 -30.38 44.94 16.45
C SER A 168 -31.19 44.71 17.74
N GLY A 169 -32.50 44.98 17.72
CA GLY A 169 -33.41 44.88 18.86
C GLY A 169 -34.34 43.67 18.87
N SER A 170 -34.15 42.71 17.96
CA SER A 170 -34.96 41.50 17.86
C SER A 170 -34.85 40.62 19.12
N ALA A 171 -35.91 39.88 19.45
CA ALA A 171 -36.02 38.98 20.61
C ALA A 171 -36.77 37.68 20.24
N LEU A 172 -36.35 37.07 19.13
CA LEU A 172 -36.87 35.81 18.63
C LEU A 172 -36.17 34.64 19.32
N SER A 173 -36.89 33.93 20.19
CA SER A 173 -36.40 32.71 20.89
C SER A 173 -36.69 31.40 20.15
N GLY A 174 -37.29 31.48 18.95
CA GLY A 174 -37.60 30.34 18.11
C GLY A 174 -36.46 29.97 17.16
N THR A 175 -36.75 29.88 15.86
CA THR A 175 -35.78 29.41 14.85
C THR A 175 -35.66 30.38 13.67
N ILE A 176 -34.45 30.60 13.17
CA ILE A 176 -34.20 31.20 11.86
C ILE A 176 -33.74 30.11 10.90
N ARG A 177 -34.42 29.89 9.79
CA ARG A 177 -34.08 28.88 8.79
C ARG A 177 -33.68 29.51 7.47
N ILE A 178 -32.49 29.17 6.96
CA ILE A 178 -31.93 29.71 5.73
C ILE A 178 -31.92 28.60 4.67
N ASP A 179 -32.97 28.58 3.85
CA ASP A 179 -33.17 27.56 2.80
C ASP A 179 -32.42 27.89 1.52
N SER A 180 -32.29 29.17 1.18
CA SER A 180 -31.71 29.62 -0.08
C SER A 180 -31.24 31.08 0.00
N GLY A 181 -30.36 31.45 -0.94
CA GLY A 181 -29.73 32.77 -1.00
C GLY A 181 -28.85 33.07 0.21
N ARG A 182 -28.63 34.36 0.48
CA ARG A 182 -27.80 34.84 1.59
C ARG A 182 -28.64 35.53 2.65
N MET A 183 -28.21 35.45 3.91
CA MET A 183 -28.74 36.21 5.02
C MET A 183 -27.60 36.87 5.80
N LEU A 184 -27.68 38.19 5.97
CA LEU A 184 -26.67 39.08 6.52
C LEU A 184 -27.24 39.77 7.77
N PRO A 185 -27.04 39.24 8.99
CA PRO A 185 -27.39 39.96 10.20
C PRO A 185 -26.38 41.07 10.47
N ALA A 186 -26.84 42.22 10.95
CA ALA A 186 -25.98 43.33 11.35
C ALA A 186 -25.04 42.97 12.52
N ASN A 187 -25.47 42.06 13.40
CA ASN A 187 -24.75 41.51 14.55
C ASN A 187 -25.56 40.34 15.15
N GLU A 188 -25.07 39.71 16.23
CA GLU A 188 -25.79 38.60 16.90
C GLU A 188 -27.18 39.00 17.41
N ALA A 189 -27.36 40.24 17.90
CA ALA A 189 -28.63 40.69 18.46
C ALA A 189 -29.75 40.77 17.38
N ALA A 190 -29.38 40.97 16.12
CA ALA A 190 -30.30 40.88 14.98
C ALA A 190 -30.99 39.50 14.83
N LEU A 191 -30.41 38.45 15.42
CA LEU A 191 -30.96 37.10 15.43
C LEU A 191 -31.95 36.88 16.59
N GLY A 192 -31.97 37.79 17.57
CA GLY A 192 -32.89 37.81 18.70
C GLY A 192 -32.82 36.62 19.67
N GLY A 193 -31.76 35.81 19.60
CA GLY A 193 -31.60 34.60 20.41
C GLY A 193 -32.10 33.31 19.73
N ALA A 194 -32.47 33.38 18.45
CA ALA A 194 -33.03 32.25 17.71
C ALA A 194 -31.94 31.21 17.40
N ALA A 195 -32.31 29.94 17.36
CA ALA A 195 -31.45 28.91 16.77
C ALA A 195 -31.39 29.08 15.25
N VAL A 196 -30.20 29.10 14.66
CA VAL A 196 -30.00 29.25 13.21
C VAL A 196 -29.89 27.89 12.54
N HIS A 197 -30.75 27.62 11.56
CA HIS A 197 -30.78 26.40 10.76
C HIS A 197 -30.29 26.70 9.35
N LEU A 198 -29.12 26.18 9.00
CA LEU A 198 -28.61 26.21 7.63
C LEU A 198 -29.25 25.06 6.87
N ASN A 199 -30.08 25.35 5.87
CA ASN A 199 -30.88 24.36 5.15
C ASN A 199 -30.79 24.54 3.62
N GLY A 200 -29.60 24.93 3.15
CA GLY A 200 -29.29 25.14 1.73
C GLY A 200 -28.76 26.53 1.40
N GLY A 201 -29.12 27.55 2.18
CA GLY A 201 -28.63 28.91 2.00
C GLY A 201 -27.39 29.25 2.84
N ARG A 202 -27.01 30.53 2.85
CA ARG A 202 -25.76 31.03 3.44
C ARG A 202 -26.00 32.05 4.54
N LEU A 203 -25.40 31.82 5.70
CA LEU A 203 -25.22 32.87 6.71
C LEU A 203 -23.96 33.66 6.36
N VAL A 204 -24.06 34.99 6.32
CA VAL A 204 -22.99 35.85 5.81
C VAL A 204 -22.72 36.99 6.79
N ASN A 205 -21.46 37.41 6.92
CA ASN A 205 -21.11 38.55 7.75
C ASN A 205 -21.73 39.86 7.20
N PRO A 206 -21.94 40.88 8.04
CA PRO A 206 -22.40 42.17 7.56
C PRO A 206 -21.38 42.80 6.60
N THR A 207 -21.87 43.49 5.57
CA THR A 207 -21.01 44.11 4.55
C THR A 207 -19.96 45.02 5.18
N GLY A 208 -18.67 44.70 4.98
CA GLY A 208 -17.57 45.52 5.50
C GLY A 208 -17.26 45.32 6.99
N GLY A 209 -17.76 44.26 7.64
CA GLY A 209 -17.59 44.07 9.08
C GLY A 209 -17.61 42.62 9.56
N ASP A 210 -17.18 42.41 10.80
CA ASP A 210 -17.12 41.09 11.44
C ASP A 210 -18.48 40.65 12.00
N LEU A 211 -18.67 39.33 12.15
CA LEU A 211 -19.80 38.75 12.86
C LEU A 211 -19.32 37.81 13.98
N LEU A 212 -19.67 38.11 15.22
CA LEU A 212 -19.51 37.20 16.35
C LEU A 212 -20.86 36.57 16.69
N LEU A 213 -20.92 35.24 16.72
CA LEU A 213 -21.99 34.44 17.31
C LEU A 213 -21.47 33.84 18.62
N ALA A 214 -21.63 34.57 19.72
CA ALA A 214 -21.08 34.18 21.02
C ALA A 214 -21.81 32.97 21.61
N ALA A 215 -23.13 32.89 21.44
CA ALA A 215 -23.96 31.83 22.04
C ALA A 215 -25.01 31.24 21.09
N THR A 216 -25.22 31.85 19.91
CA THR A 216 -26.23 31.40 18.95
C THR A 216 -26.02 29.93 18.53
N PRO A 217 -26.96 29.02 18.83
CA PRO A 217 -26.88 27.64 18.36
C PRO A 217 -27.07 27.57 16.84
N VAL A 218 -26.27 26.74 16.17
CA VAL A 218 -26.40 26.50 14.73
C VAL A 218 -26.71 25.03 14.46
N THR A 219 -27.65 24.76 13.57
CA THR A 219 -27.97 23.42 13.08
C THR A 219 -27.66 23.34 11.58
N ALA A 220 -26.72 22.48 11.21
CA ALA A 220 -26.30 22.20 9.84
C ALA A 220 -27.18 21.12 9.19
N GLN A 221 -28.09 21.56 8.32
CA GLN A 221 -28.96 20.73 7.47
C GLN A 221 -28.64 20.87 5.96
N GLY A 222 -27.79 21.84 5.60
CA GLY A 222 -27.23 22.07 4.26
C GLY A 222 -26.80 23.55 4.09
N GLY A 223 -26.09 23.90 3.01
CA GLY A 223 -25.65 25.28 2.78
C GLY A 223 -24.33 25.63 3.48
N GLY A 224 -24.23 26.76 4.19
CA GLY A 224 -23.02 27.08 4.95
C GLY A 224 -22.82 28.55 5.33
N PHE A 225 -21.56 28.94 5.42
CA PHE A 225 -21.12 30.26 5.86
C PHE A 225 -20.36 30.98 4.73
N GLU A 226 -20.56 32.28 4.61
CA GLU A 226 -19.78 33.13 3.71
C GLU A 226 -19.15 34.28 4.49
N VAL A 227 -17.86 34.51 4.27
CA VAL A 227 -17.15 35.67 4.83
C VAL A 227 -16.54 36.42 3.66
N SER A 228 -17.26 37.42 3.15
CA SER A 228 -17.06 37.92 1.79
C SER A 228 -15.75 38.69 1.59
N GLY A 229 -15.35 39.56 2.54
CA GLY A 229 -14.17 40.41 2.39
C GLY A 229 -12.88 39.80 2.95
N ALA A 230 -11.77 40.01 2.23
CA ALA A 230 -10.45 39.68 2.73
C ALA A 230 -10.13 40.51 3.99
N GLY A 231 -9.76 39.83 5.09
CA GLY A 231 -9.52 40.46 6.40
C GLY A 231 -10.74 40.57 7.31
N GLU A 232 -11.95 40.28 6.79
CA GLU A 232 -13.17 40.15 7.61
C GLU A 232 -13.23 38.76 8.26
N SER A 233 -13.97 38.67 9.36
CA SER A 233 -14.10 37.45 10.14
C SER A 233 -15.55 37.15 10.57
N MET A 234 -15.86 35.87 10.66
CA MET A 234 -17.03 35.37 11.36
C MET A 234 -16.58 34.37 12.43
N THR A 235 -16.91 34.61 13.69
CA THR A 235 -16.61 33.68 14.79
C THR A 235 -17.88 33.03 15.29
N VAL A 236 -17.92 31.71 15.31
CA VAL A 236 -19.04 30.91 15.83
C VAL A 236 -18.59 30.14 17.06
N ASN A 237 -18.97 30.62 18.24
CA ASN A 237 -18.66 29.98 19.53
C ASN A 237 -19.77 29.04 20.00
N GLY A 238 -21.00 29.22 19.50
CA GLY A 238 -22.11 28.32 19.75
C GLY A 238 -21.85 26.91 19.20
N ILE A 239 -22.50 25.91 19.81
CA ILE A 239 -22.43 24.53 19.32
C ILE A 239 -23.07 24.43 17.93
N ILE A 240 -22.41 23.71 17.02
CA ILE A 240 -22.93 23.39 15.71
C ILE A 240 -23.34 21.91 15.69
N THR A 241 -24.64 21.67 15.48
CA THR A 241 -25.23 20.33 15.43
C THR A 241 -25.72 20.00 14.01
N GLY A 242 -26.27 18.81 13.80
CA GLY A 242 -26.75 18.34 12.49
C GLY A 242 -25.75 17.45 11.76
N MET A 243 -26.20 16.78 10.69
CA MET A 243 -25.44 15.72 9.99
C MET A 243 -25.07 16.09 8.54
N ALA A 244 -25.53 17.24 8.05
CA ALA A 244 -25.28 17.66 6.67
C ALA A 244 -23.92 18.34 6.54
N ASN A 245 -23.35 18.27 5.34
CA ASN A 245 -22.13 18.98 4.99
C ASN A 245 -22.44 20.47 4.85
N VAL A 246 -21.54 21.32 5.35
CA VAL A 246 -21.58 22.77 5.12
C VAL A 246 -20.38 23.20 4.29
N SER A 247 -20.48 24.34 3.61
CA SER A 247 -19.33 24.96 2.96
C SER A 247 -18.98 26.32 3.55
N LYS A 248 -17.70 26.69 3.43
CA LYS A 248 -17.17 28.02 3.71
C LYS A 248 -16.84 28.71 2.39
N TRP A 249 -17.43 29.88 2.14
CA TRP A 249 -17.18 30.74 0.98
C TRP A 249 -16.59 32.10 1.38
N GLY A 250 -16.13 32.84 0.37
CA GLY A 250 -15.58 34.19 0.50
C GLY A 250 -14.15 34.21 1.06
N ASP A 251 -13.45 35.32 0.85
CA ASP A 251 -12.00 35.42 1.07
C ASP A 251 -11.61 35.59 2.55
N GLY A 252 -12.56 35.92 3.42
CA GLY A 252 -12.32 36.14 4.84
C GLY A 252 -12.22 34.86 5.68
N THR A 253 -12.16 35.01 6.99
CA THR A 253 -11.92 33.92 7.95
C THR A 253 -13.20 33.50 8.67
N LEU A 254 -13.54 32.21 8.62
CA LEU A 254 -14.52 31.62 9.53
C LEU A 254 -13.78 30.94 10.68
N THR A 255 -14.01 31.40 11.91
CA THR A 255 -13.47 30.83 13.13
C THR A 255 -14.54 29.97 13.81
N LEU A 256 -14.27 28.67 13.97
CA LEU A 256 -15.10 27.76 14.74
C LEU A 256 -14.53 27.63 16.15
N GLY A 257 -15.09 28.39 17.09
CA GLY A 257 -14.60 28.50 18.47
C GLY A 257 -15.55 27.90 19.50
N GLY A 258 -15.41 28.35 20.75
CA GLY A 258 -16.17 27.85 21.91
C GLY A 258 -15.58 26.59 22.52
N SER A 259 -16.16 26.13 23.63
CA SER A 259 -15.66 24.98 24.40
C SER A 259 -16.32 23.65 24.04
N ALA A 260 -17.54 23.65 23.48
CA ALA A 260 -18.27 22.44 23.16
C ALA A 260 -17.83 21.84 21.81
N GLN A 261 -17.71 20.51 21.74
CA GLN A 261 -17.39 19.77 20.51
C GLN A 261 -18.51 19.86 19.46
N ASN A 262 -18.13 19.88 18.18
CA ASN A 262 -19.06 19.80 17.04
C ASN A 262 -19.06 18.38 16.43
N THR A 263 -19.73 17.41 17.07
CA THR A 263 -19.54 15.96 16.85
C THR A 263 -19.73 15.45 15.42
N SER A 264 -20.55 16.09 14.59
CA SER A 264 -20.89 15.61 13.24
C SER A 264 -20.66 16.64 12.14
N LEU A 265 -19.98 17.74 12.46
CA LEU A 265 -19.79 18.84 11.52
C LEU A 265 -18.74 18.49 10.47
N ARG A 266 -19.15 18.54 9.19
CA ARG A 266 -18.25 18.33 8.05
C ARG A 266 -18.23 19.57 7.17
N VAL A 267 -17.03 20.08 6.85
CA VAL A 267 -16.85 21.38 6.19
C VAL A 267 -16.06 21.24 4.90
N HIS A 268 -16.59 21.84 3.81
CA HIS A 268 -15.87 22.06 2.55
C HIS A 268 -15.42 23.53 2.48
N VAL A 269 -14.12 23.78 2.45
CA VAL A 269 -13.54 25.12 2.33
C VAL A 269 -13.37 25.48 0.86
N ARG A 270 -14.20 26.41 0.39
CA ARG A 270 -14.26 26.87 -1.02
C ARG A 270 -13.65 28.25 -1.22
N GLY A 271 -13.38 28.97 -0.14
CA GLY A 271 -12.78 30.30 -0.18
C GLY A 271 -12.24 30.71 1.19
N GLY A 272 -11.16 31.49 1.18
CA GLY A 272 -10.58 32.10 2.37
C GLY A 272 -10.04 31.09 3.38
N THR A 273 -10.17 31.43 4.67
CA THR A 273 -9.60 30.67 5.79
C THR A 273 -10.71 30.06 6.65
N LEU A 274 -10.52 28.80 7.06
CA LEU A 274 -11.24 28.15 8.16
C LEU A 274 -10.27 28.03 9.35
N ALA A 275 -10.52 28.78 10.41
CA ALA A 275 -9.77 28.70 11.66
C ALA A 275 -10.48 27.79 12.66
N LEU A 276 -9.79 26.76 13.15
CA LEU A 276 -10.30 25.79 14.12
C LEU A 276 -9.78 26.17 15.51
N ALA A 277 -10.67 26.66 16.37
CA ALA A 277 -10.32 27.42 17.57
C ALA A 277 -11.03 26.93 18.84
N LYS A 278 -11.30 25.63 18.97
CA LYS A 278 -11.90 25.09 20.20
C LYS A 278 -10.95 25.25 21.38
N SER A 279 -11.52 25.62 22.53
CA SER A 279 -10.81 25.92 23.77
C SER A 279 -11.33 25.16 24.99
N GLY A 280 -12.08 24.08 24.75
CA GLY A 280 -12.72 23.26 25.79
C GLY A 280 -11.86 22.12 26.32
N GLU A 281 -12.49 20.94 26.49
CA GLU A 281 -11.78 19.71 26.87
C GLU A 281 -10.80 19.27 25.77
N ALA A 282 -9.79 18.47 26.13
CA ALA A 282 -8.75 18.05 25.20
C ALA A 282 -9.25 17.20 24.01
N ASP A 283 -10.42 16.57 24.14
CA ASP A 283 -11.09 15.80 23.10
C ASP A 283 -12.10 16.62 22.27
N ALA A 284 -12.30 17.89 22.61
CA ALA A 284 -13.23 18.77 21.90
C ALA A 284 -12.65 19.26 20.56
N TYR A 285 -13.24 18.80 19.45
CA TYR A 285 -12.87 19.22 18.10
C TYR A 285 -13.85 20.21 17.47
N ALA A 286 -13.31 21.04 16.57
CA ALA A 286 -14.04 22.07 15.83
C ALA A 286 -14.87 21.49 14.67
N VAL A 287 -14.35 20.42 14.04
CA VAL A 287 -15.00 19.70 12.94
C VAL A 287 -14.74 18.19 13.05
N GLN A 288 -15.70 17.38 12.62
CA GLN A 288 -15.48 15.95 12.42
C GLN A 288 -14.57 15.74 11.20
N ASP A 289 -14.91 16.33 10.06
CA ASP A 289 -14.10 16.20 8.84
C ASP A 289 -13.96 17.52 8.08
N VAL A 290 -12.77 17.77 7.55
CA VAL A 290 -12.58 18.68 6.41
C VAL A 290 -12.71 17.84 5.14
N ILE A 291 -13.83 17.99 4.44
CA ILE A 291 -14.18 17.14 3.29
C ILE A 291 -13.68 17.70 1.94
N GLY A 292 -13.02 18.86 1.96
CA GLY A 292 -12.44 19.49 0.79
C GLY A 292 -11.84 20.85 1.16
N ALA A 293 -10.62 21.13 0.71
CA ALA A 293 -10.00 22.45 0.77
C ALA A 293 -9.49 22.81 -0.63
N GLU A 294 -10.16 23.75 -1.30
CA GLU A 294 -9.90 24.14 -2.69
C GLU A 294 -8.60 24.97 -2.83
N PRO A 295 -8.05 25.13 -4.05
CA PRO A 295 -6.85 25.92 -4.26
C PRO A 295 -6.99 27.35 -3.73
N GLY A 296 -5.95 27.85 -3.06
CA GLY A 296 -5.96 29.19 -2.44
C GLY A 296 -6.69 29.27 -1.09
N THR A 297 -7.25 28.16 -0.59
CA THR A 297 -7.87 28.11 0.74
C THR A 297 -6.92 27.60 1.82
N ARG A 298 -7.22 27.92 3.08
CA ARG A 298 -6.45 27.48 4.25
C ARG A 298 -7.36 26.97 5.36
N VAL A 299 -7.04 25.81 5.92
CA VAL A 299 -7.53 25.35 7.23
C VAL A 299 -6.39 25.58 8.21
N VAL A 300 -6.61 26.33 9.28
CA VAL A 300 -5.58 26.68 10.26
C VAL A 300 -5.99 26.28 11.67
N LEU A 301 -5.08 25.68 12.42
CA LEU A 301 -5.29 25.35 13.83
C LEU A 301 -4.96 26.58 14.69
N THR A 302 -5.91 27.05 15.48
CA THR A 302 -5.74 28.21 16.37
C THR A 302 -6.27 27.94 17.78
N GLY A 303 -6.76 26.73 18.04
CA GLY A 303 -7.23 26.31 19.35
C GLY A 303 -6.07 25.75 20.17
N ASP A 304 -6.03 26.10 21.46
CA ASP A 304 -4.96 25.67 22.38
C ASP A 304 -5.25 24.31 23.05
N THR A 305 -6.25 23.58 22.54
CA THR A 305 -6.73 22.31 23.12
C THR A 305 -6.55 21.18 22.13
N GLY A 306 -6.24 19.98 22.64
CA GLY A 306 -5.81 18.76 21.94
C GLY A 306 -6.08 18.70 20.44
N ASN A 307 -7.01 17.85 20.02
CA ASN A 307 -7.30 17.63 18.60
C ASN A 307 -8.41 18.58 18.12
N GLN A 308 -8.17 19.39 17.09
CA GLN A 308 -9.20 20.27 16.52
C GLN A 308 -10.02 19.58 15.41
N ILE A 309 -9.56 18.44 14.92
CA ILE A 309 -10.22 17.63 13.89
C ILE A 309 -10.45 16.22 14.44
N GLY A 310 -11.72 15.80 14.51
CA GLY A 310 -12.09 14.49 15.09
C GLY A 310 -11.94 13.30 14.13
N GLY A 311 -11.76 13.55 12.84
CA GLY A 311 -11.81 12.56 11.76
C GLY A 311 -10.74 12.81 10.71
N GLY A 312 -11.14 13.16 9.49
CA GLY A 312 -10.25 13.25 8.34
C GLY A 312 -10.12 14.62 7.70
N VAL A 313 -9.07 14.77 6.90
CA VAL A 313 -8.82 15.91 6.03
C VAL A 313 -8.64 15.45 4.59
N THR A 314 -9.44 16.02 3.69
CA THR A 314 -9.33 15.89 2.24
C THR A 314 -8.93 17.24 1.64
N LEU A 315 -7.73 17.31 1.05
CA LEU A 315 -7.26 18.51 0.35
C LEU A 315 -7.54 18.42 -1.16
N SER A 316 -7.93 19.53 -1.77
CA SER A 316 -8.18 19.65 -3.21
C SER A 316 -7.33 20.76 -3.81
N GLY A 317 -6.11 20.95 -3.30
CA GLY A 317 -5.19 22.04 -3.64
C GLY A 317 -5.03 23.11 -2.54
N GLY A 318 -5.82 23.05 -1.47
CA GLY A 318 -5.71 23.93 -0.31
C GLY A 318 -4.63 23.49 0.70
N VAL A 319 -4.49 24.27 1.76
CA VAL A 319 -3.46 24.09 2.81
C VAL A 319 -4.10 23.70 4.14
N LEU A 320 -3.60 22.64 4.78
CA LEU A 320 -3.75 22.42 6.22
C LEU A 320 -2.54 23.01 6.94
N ASP A 321 -2.76 24.02 7.77
CA ASP A 321 -1.73 24.72 8.53
C ASP A 321 -1.85 24.38 10.01
N LEU A 322 -0.87 23.65 10.52
CA LEU A 322 -0.80 23.22 11.91
C LEU A 322 -0.48 24.37 12.87
N ASN A 323 0.12 25.46 12.38
CA ASN A 323 0.32 26.71 13.12
C ASN A 323 0.84 26.54 14.57
N GLY A 324 1.79 25.62 14.79
CA GLY A 324 2.39 25.37 16.11
C GLY A 324 1.61 24.41 17.01
N HIS A 325 0.56 23.75 16.50
CA HIS A 325 -0.26 22.76 17.20
C HIS A 325 -0.10 21.36 16.58
N SER A 326 0.02 20.32 17.42
CA SER A 326 0.00 18.93 16.94
C SER A 326 -1.43 18.46 16.70
N GLU A 327 -1.65 17.57 15.74
CA GLU A 327 -2.99 17.13 15.34
C GLU A 327 -2.98 15.64 14.97
N THR A 328 -4.03 14.91 15.36
CA THR A 328 -4.21 13.49 15.03
C THR A 328 -5.38 13.29 14.08
N LEU A 329 -5.12 12.69 12.91
CA LEU A 329 -6.12 12.47 11.88
C LEU A 329 -6.39 10.98 11.67
N GLY A 330 -7.65 10.63 11.44
CA GLY A 330 -8.03 9.31 10.93
C GLY A 330 -7.62 9.12 9.48
N VAL A 331 -7.92 10.13 8.64
CA VAL A 331 -7.61 10.14 7.20
C VAL A 331 -6.90 11.43 6.86
N LEU A 332 -5.78 11.33 6.15
CA LEU A 332 -5.22 12.43 5.37
C LEU A 332 -5.17 12.00 3.91
N THR A 333 -5.83 12.76 3.04
CA THR A 333 -5.90 12.46 1.61
C THR A 333 -6.01 13.73 0.78
N ASN A 334 -5.83 13.60 -0.53
CA ASN A 334 -6.13 14.64 -1.48
C ASN A 334 -6.89 14.09 -2.69
N THR A 335 -7.81 14.89 -3.24
CA THR A 335 -8.56 14.56 -4.47
C THR A 335 -7.96 15.19 -5.72
N LEU A 336 -7.12 16.22 -5.54
CA LEU A 336 -6.37 16.88 -6.60
C LEU A 336 -4.92 17.07 -6.16
N VAL A 337 -3.98 17.07 -7.11
CA VAL A 337 -2.58 17.42 -6.88
C VAL A 337 -2.47 18.87 -6.37
N GLY A 338 -1.54 19.11 -5.43
CA GLY A 338 -1.20 20.44 -4.93
C GLY A 338 -1.71 20.78 -3.53
N GLY A 339 -2.38 19.86 -2.83
CA GLY A 339 -2.66 20.03 -1.40
C GLY A 339 -1.37 20.04 -0.57
N SER A 340 -1.32 20.80 0.52
CA SER A 340 -0.16 20.80 1.40
C SER A 340 -0.53 20.82 2.89
N VAL A 341 0.35 20.23 3.70
CA VAL A 341 0.35 20.37 5.15
C VAL A 341 1.62 21.15 5.54
N THR A 342 1.47 22.18 6.36
CA THR A 342 2.59 23.00 6.82
C THR A 342 2.46 23.35 8.30
N ASN A 343 3.56 23.79 8.91
CA ASN A 343 3.57 24.35 10.24
C ASN A 343 4.01 25.82 10.19
N SER A 344 3.07 26.77 10.08
CA SER A 344 3.42 28.20 10.07
C SER A 344 3.76 28.78 11.45
N GLY A 345 3.60 28.00 12.52
CA GLY A 345 3.85 28.42 13.89
C GLY A 345 5.32 28.31 14.30
N ALA A 346 5.64 28.89 15.46
CA ALA A 346 7.00 28.91 16.01
C ALA A 346 7.37 27.65 16.81
N GLN A 347 6.40 26.78 17.12
CA GLN A 347 6.61 25.55 17.88
C GLN A 347 6.76 24.35 16.95
N ALA A 348 7.61 23.39 17.33
CA ALA A 348 7.68 22.12 16.64
C ALA A 348 6.39 21.31 16.90
N VAL A 349 5.90 20.61 15.87
CA VAL A 349 4.62 19.90 15.92
C VAL A 349 4.74 18.47 15.41
N THR A 350 3.82 17.60 15.83
CA THR A 350 3.65 16.26 15.26
C THR A 350 2.30 16.16 14.58
N LEU A 351 2.31 15.72 13.33
CA LEU A 351 1.13 15.26 12.61
C LEU A 351 0.99 13.75 12.82
N THR A 352 -0.08 13.30 13.44
CA THR A 352 -0.36 11.88 13.63
C THR A 352 -1.45 11.42 12.64
N VAL A 353 -1.26 10.28 11.97
CA VAL A 353 -2.18 9.75 10.95
C VAL A 353 -2.53 8.27 11.20
N GLY A 354 -3.71 7.85 10.73
CA GLY A 354 -4.20 6.47 10.83
C GLY A 354 -5.05 6.16 12.05
N ALA A 355 -5.53 7.20 12.76
CA ALA A 355 -6.47 7.02 13.86
C ALA A 355 -7.73 6.25 13.40
N GLY A 356 -8.27 5.40 14.26
CA GLY A 356 -9.41 4.55 13.90
C GLY A 356 -9.09 3.42 12.91
N ASN A 357 -7.81 3.08 12.71
CA ASN A 357 -7.34 2.00 11.83
C ASN A 357 -7.67 2.19 10.34
N VAL A 358 -7.90 3.44 9.91
CA VAL A 358 -8.26 3.76 8.53
C VAL A 358 -7.02 3.87 7.66
N SER A 359 -7.08 3.32 6.44
CA SER A 359 -6.03 3.50 5.43
C SER A 359 -6.28 4.76 4.60
N SER A 360 -5.24 5.52 4.28
CA SER A 360 -5.33 6.68 3.39
C SER A 360 -4.05 6.90 2.57
N ALA A 361 -4.15 7.70 1.51
CA ALA A 361 -3.01 8.06 0.68
C ALA A 361 -2.97 9.57 0.47
N PHE A 362 -1.80 10.17 0.60
CA PHE A 362 -1.61 11.60 0.43
C PHE A 362 -0.47 11.84 -0.57
N THR A 363 -0.77 12.55 -1.66
CA THR A 363 0.19 12.89 -2.73
C THR A 363 0.57 14.37 -2.74
N GLY A 364 0.09 15.13 -1.76
CA GLY A 364 0.48 16.53 -1.52
C GLY A 364 1.83 16.67 -0.81
N THR A 365 2.24 17.88 -0.46
CA THR A 365 3.50 18.13 0.28
C THR A 365 3.24 18.25 1.77
N ILE A 366 4.13 17.69 2.60
CA ILE A 366 4.18 17.92 4.04
C ILE A 366 5.49 18.67 4.28
N SER A 367 5.43 19.90 4.80
CA SER A 367 6.62 20.73 4.93
C SER A 367 6.72 21.41 6.29
N ASP A 368 7.94 21.75 6.66
CA ASP A 368 8.17 22.72 7.71
C ASP A 368 7.60 24.09 7.31
N GLY A 369 7.44 24.96 8.30
CA GLY A 369 7.42 26.41 8.10
C GLY A 369 8.54 27.03 8.93
N PRO A 370 8.26 27.93 9.89
CA PRO A 370 9.29 28.45 10.79
C PRO A 370 9.88 27.41 11.76
N ALA A 371 9.13 26.35 12.09
CA ALA A 371 9.55 25.31 13.02
C ALA A 371 9.31 23.89 12.46
N PRO A 372 10.04 22.86 12.94
CA PRO A 372 9.95 21.50 12.42
C PRO A 372 8.56 20.87 12.56
N LEU A 373 8.18 20.09 11.56
CA LEU A 373 7.04 19.17 11.59
C LEU A 373 7.55 17.73 11.63
N ALA A 374 7.01 16.91 12.53
CA ALA A 374 7.24 15.46 12.63
C ALA A 374 6.00 14.67 12.18
N LEU A 375 6.16 13.42 11.77
CA LEU A 375 5.08 12.54 11.32
C LEU A 375 5.02 11.26 12.18
N THR A 376 3.83 10.94 12.71
CA THR A 376 3.58 9.68 13.42
C THR A 376 2.47 8.89 12.74
N LYS A 377 2.72 7.61 12.45
CA LYS A 377 1.74 6.68 11.90
C LYS A 377 1.27 5.71 13.00
N ILE A 378 -0.04 5.71 13.28
CA ILE A 378 -0.71 4.83 14.26
C ILE A 378 -1.79 3.97 13.60
N GLY A 379 -2.35 3.02 14.35
CA GLY A 379 -3.44 2.16 13.89
C GLY A 379 -3.03 1.13 12.83
N THR A 380 -3.84 0.08 12.65
CA THR A 380 -3.48 -1.06 11.79
C THR A 380 -3.57 -0.78 10.28
N GLY A 381 -4.17 0.35 9.88
CA GLY A 381 -4.30 0.77 8.48
C GLY A 381 -2.98 1.13 7.79
N GLU A 382 -3.03 1.38 6.49
CA GLU A 382 -1.90 1.84 5.68
C GLU A 382 -1.98 3.34 5.41
N PHE A 383 -0.88 4.07 5.61
CA PHE A 383 -0.72 5.43 5.10
C PHE A 383 0.32 5.46 3.98
N THR A 384 -0.08 5.89 2.79
CA THR A 384 0.81 5.95 1.61
C THR A 384 1.16 7.39 1.27
N LEU A 385 2.44 7.68 1.06
CA LEU A 385 2.88 8.96 0.49
C LEU A 385 4.04 8.78 -0.50
N PRO A 386 4.14 9.62 -1.55
CA PRO A 386 5.33 9.65 -2.37
C PRO A 386 6.49 10.29 -1.60
N ILE A 387 7.73 9.90 -1.89
CA ILE A 387 8.93 10.47 -1.26
C ILE A 387 9.00 12.01 -1.42
N ALA A 388 8.43 12.56 -2.49
CA ALA A 388 8.33 14.00 -2.73
C ALA A 388 7.40 14.73 -1.74
N SER A 389 6.55 14.01 -1.01
CA SER A 389 5.72 14.58 0.06
C SER A 389 6.52 14.90 1.31
N ILE A 390 7.74 14.34 1.47
CA ILE A 390 8.57 14.55 2.65
C ILE A 390 9.45 15.79 2.41
N ALA A 391 8.95 16.96 2.84
CA ALA A 391 9.66 18.23 2.80
C ALA A 391 9.77 18.89 4.19
N TYR A 392 9.74 18.07 5.24
CA TYR A 392 9.87 18.45 6.64
C TYR A 392 11.17 17.88 7.24
N SER A 393 11.56 18.36 8.41
CA SER A 393 12.82 17.98 9.07
C SER A 393 12.64 17.25 10.41
N GLY A 394 11.43 17.20 10.96
CA GLY A 394 11.13 16.46 12.18
C GLY A 394 11.15 14.94 11.99
N GLY A 395 11.23 14.20 13.10
CA GLY A 395 11.30 12.74 13.08
C GLY A 395 10.09 12.06 12.45
N MET A 396 10.27 10.80 12.06
CA MET A 396 9.22 9.92 11.56
C MET A 396 9.05 8.72 12.49
N GLN A 397 7.84 8.48 12.97
CA GLN A 397 7.51 7.36 13.84
C GLN A 397 6.42 6.48 13.22
N VAL A 398 6.63 5.17 13.19
CA VAL A 398 5.62 4.18 12.77
C VAL A 398 5.32 3.28 13.96
N GLU A 399 4.27 3.61 14.72
CA GLU A 399 3.90 2.84 15.92
C GLU A 399 3.18 1.54 15.56
N ALA A 400 2.25 1.61 14.60
CA ALA A 400 1.45 0.48 14.15
C ALA A 400 1.03 0.61 12.68
N GLY A 401 0.72 -0.54 12.07
CA GLY A 401 0.26 -0.63 10.68
C GLY A 401 1.38 -0.32 9.69
N THR A 402 1.04 0.12 8.48
CA THR A 402 2.04 0.36 7.42
C THR A 402 2.16 1.84 7.09
N LEU A 403 3.38 2.38 7.12
CA LEU A 403 3.74 3.60 6.42
C LEU A 403 4.41 3.20 5.10
N ARG A 404 3.79 3.48 3.96
CA ARG A 404 4.34 3.18 2.64
C ARG A 404 4.85 4.45 2.00
N ILE A 405 6.17 4.54 1.84
CA ILE A 405 6.82 5.59 1.07
C ILE A 405 7.09 5.03 -0.33
N SER A 406 6.66 5.76 -1.34
CA SER A 406 6.76 5.31 -2.73
C SER A 406 7.42 6.35 -3.62
N LYS A 407 8.00 5.89 -4.72
CA LYS A 407 8.23 6.76 -5.86
C LYS A 407 7.15 6.49 -6.89
N PRO A 408 6.47 7.54 -7.42
CA PRO A 408 5.48 7.35 -8.46
C PRO A 408 6.09 6.64 -9.67
N VAL A 409 5.29 5.78 -10.30
CA VAL A 409 5.63 5.07 -11.54
C VAL A 409 4.59 5.40 -12.62
N PRO A 410 4.91 5.28 -13.91
CA PRO A 410 3.93 5.57 -14.95
C PRO A 410 2.76 4.59 -14.88
N LEU A 411 1.54 5.11 -15.08
CA LEU A 411 0.33 4.30 -15.20
C LEU A 411 0.47 3.34 -16.40
N ARG A 412 0.23 2.05 -16.19
CA ARG A 412 0.37 1.03 -17.24
C ARG A 412 -0.93 0.69 -17.94
N ASP A 413 -2.05 0.83 -17.25
CA ASP A 413 -3.36 0.52 -17.81
C ASP A 413 -3.69 1.44 -18.99
N GLY A 414 -4.10 0.85 -20.11
CA GLY A 414 -4.37 1.56 -21.36
C GLY A 414 -3.15 2.19 -22.05
N LEU A 415 -1.91 1.93 -21.60
CA LEU A 415 -0.69 2.51 -22.19
C LEU A 415 -0.39 1.87 -23.56
N SER A 416 -0.47 2.67 -24.63
CA SER A 416 -0.22 2.26 -26.02
C SER A 416 1.26 2.19 -26.37
N TYR A 417 2.04 3.17 -25.90
CA TYR A 417 3.50 3.17 -25.99
C TYR A 417 4.13 4.19 -25.03
N TRP A 418 5.41 3.99 -24.74
CA TRP A 418 6.18 4.78 -23.81
C TRP A 418 7.60 5.00 -24.32
N LEU A 419 7.97 6.25 -24.55
CA LEU A 419 9.32 6.64 -24.96
C LEU A 419 9.97 7.43 -23.85
N ASP A 420 11.10 6.94 -23.34
CA ASP A 420 11.83 7.52 -22.23
C ASP A 420 13.27 7.83 -22.62
N ALA A 421 13.64 9.11 -22.60
CA ALA A 421 14.97 9.53 -23.04
C ALA A 421 16.03 9.34 -21.97
N SER A 422 15.61 9.16 -20.71
CA SER A 422 16.51 9.01 -19.58
C SER A 422 17.16 7.63 -19.46
N GLU A 423 16.73 6.68 -20.30
CA GLU A 423 17.20 5.29 -20.31
C GLU A 423 18.06 5.03 -21.57
N PRO A 424 19.41 5.07 -21.47
CA PRO A 424 20.28 4.93 -22.64
C PRO A 424 20.10 3.59 -23.38
N GLY A 425 19.73 2.52 -22.65
CA GLY A 425 19.46 1.19 -23.22
C GLY A 425 18.29 1.16 -24.20
N ASN A 426 17.43 2.19 -24.21
CA ASN A 426 16.33 2.31 -25.15
C ASN A 426 16.75 2.91 -26.51
N PHE A 427 18.01 3.26 -26.73
CA PHE A 427 18.45 3.92 -27.95
C PHE A 427 19.34 3.06 -28.83
N THR A 428 19.14 3.17 -30.15
CA THR A 428 20.18 2.87 -31.14
C THR A 428 20.77 4.18 -31.63
N LEU A 429 22.03 4.45 -31.24
CA LEU A 429 22.73 5.69 -31.58
C LEU A 429 23.76 5.48 -32.69
N SER A 430 23.92 6.49 -33.54
CA SER A 430 24.97 6.56 -34.56
C SER A 430 25.65 7.92 -34.43
N ASN A 431 26.86 7.96 -33.86
CA ASN A 431 27.62 9.19 -33.58
C ASN A 431 26.81 10.24 -32.76
N GLY A 432 26.05 9.78 -31.76
CA GLY A 432 25.21 10.65 -30.92
C GLY A 432 23.85 11.05 -31.52
N PHE A 433 23.57 10.62 -32.76
CA PHE A 433 22.25 10.80 -33.39
C PHE A 433 21.37 9.57 -33.22
N VAL A 434 20.09 9.80 -32.97
CA VAL A 434 19.10 8.75 -32.69
C VAL A 434 18.65 8.10 -34.00
N ALA A 435 19.08 6.85 -34.23
CA ALA A 435 18.57 6.03 -35.32
C ALA A 435 17.30 5.28 -34.92
N ALA A 436 17.20 4.86 -33.65
CA ALA A 436 15.98 4.31 -33.06
C ALA A 436 15.83 4.70 -31.58
N TRP A 437 14.60 4.91 -31.15
CA TRP A 437 14.16 5.09 -29.77
C TRP A 437 13.09 4.04 -29.47
N ASN A 438 13.44 3.07 -28.63
CA ASN A 438 12.64 1.90 -28.36
C ASN A 438 11.51 2.21 -27.36
N ASP A 439 10.33 1.67 -27.64
CA ASP A 439 9.18 1.67 -26.74
C ASP A 439 9.41 0.79 -25.50
N ALA A 440 9.30 1.40 -24.32
CA ALA A 440 9.48 0.79 -23.01
C ALA A 440 8.17 0.21 -22.41
N SER A 441 7.04 0.34 -23.11
CA SER A 441 5.75 -0.23 -22.66
C SER A 441 5.64 -1.73 -22.87
N GLY A 442 6.46 -2.30 -23.77
CA GLY A 442 6.35 -3.68 -24.25
C GLY A 442 5.43 -3.84 -25.48
N ALA A 443 4.76 -2.78 -25.93
CA ALA A 443 3.89 -2.84 -27.11
C ALA A 443 4.68 -2.89 -28.44
N GLY A 444 5.96 -2.57 -28.44
CA GLY A 444 6.84 -2.66 -29.62
C GLY A 444 6.64 -1.53 -30.63
N VAL A 445 6.17 -0.35 -30.20
CA VAL A 445 5.99 0.83 -31.06
C VAL A 445 7.30 1.63 -31.12
N HIS A 446 8.38 1.04 -31.62
CA HIS A 446 9.69 1.69 -31.70
C HIS A 446 9.71 2.83 -32.71
N PHE A 447 10.36 3.94 -32.39
CA PHE A 447 10.46 5.13 -33.25
C PHE A 447 11.82 5.15 -33.94
N THR A 448 11.86 5.27 -35.27
CA THR A 448 13.09 5.13 -36.06
C THR A 448 13.30 6.28 -37.05
N GLN A 449 14.55 6.47 -37.49
CA GLN A 449 14.91 7.38 -38.57
C GLN A 449 16.08 6.82 -39.38
N SER A 450 15.79 6.34 -40.59
CA SER A 450 16.79 5.74 -41.48
C SER A 450 17.71 6.80 -42.10
N ASN A 451 17.20 7.98 -42.47
CA ASN A 451 17.99 9.04 -43.10
C ASN A 451 18.86 9.78 -42.07
N PRO A 452 20.19 9.69 -42.13
CA PRO A 452 21.09 10.35 -41.18
C PRO A 452 20.88 11.87 -41.08
N ALA A 453 20.49 12.54 -42.17
CA ALA A 453 20.27 13.98 -42.19
C ALA A 453 19.06 14.44 -41.36
N ASN A 454 18.13 13.52 -41.07
CA ASN A 454 16.89 13.81 -40.34
C ASN A 454 16.90 13.26 -38.90
N ARG A 455 17.99 12.62 -38.45
CA ARG A 455 18.06 12.04 -37.10
C ARG A 455 18.18 13.15 -36.06
N PRO A 456 17.35 13.15 -34.99
CA PRO A 456 17.56 14.06 -33.87
C PRO A 456 18.78 13.62 -33.05
N LYS A 457 19.25 14.49 -32.16
CA LYS A 457 20.44 14.25 -31.35
C LYS A 457 20.05 13.80 -29.94
N TRP A 458 20.70 12.78 -29.40
CA TRP A 458 20.57 12.42 -27.99
C TRP A 458 21.58 13.25 -27.18
N MET A 459 21.11 13.93 -26.15
CA MET A 459 21.89 14.90 -25.38
C MET A 459 21.86 14.50 -23.90
N GLU A 460 23.03 14.21 -23.34
CA GLU A 460 23.21 14.04 -21.90
C GLU A 460 22.89 15.33 -21.14
N ASN A 461 22.40 15.21 -19.90
CA ASN A 461 22.19 16.33 -18.98
C ASN A 461 21.32 17.48 -19.53
N ALA A 462 20.47 17.23 -20.51
CA ALA A 462 19.70 18.23 -21.23
C ALA A 462 18.51 18.81 -20.43
N ILE A 463 17.86 18.01 -19.60
CA ILE A 463 16.73 18.43 -18.75
C ILE A 463 17.06 18.09 -17.31
N ASN A 464 17.38 19.08 -16.48
CA ASN A 464 17.66 18.91 -15.04
C ASN A 464 18.62 17.74 -14.73
N GLY A 465 19.72 17.63 -15.48
CA GLY A 465 20.71 16.56 -15.32
C GLY A 465 20.30 15.21 -15.90
N LYS A 466 19.18 15.12 -16.62
CA LYS A 466 18.74 13.91 -17.33
C LYS A 466 18.91 14.03 -18.84
N PRO A 467 19.20 12.93 -19.55
CA PRO A 467 19.27 12.96 -21.01
C PRO A 467 17.92 13.28 -21.67
N ALA A 468 17.96 13.94 -22.82
CA ALA A 468 16.77 14.23 -23.64
C ALA A 468 17.11 14.19 -25.14
N VAL A 469 16.08 14.06 -25.98
CA VAL A 469 16.25 14.07 -27.44
C VAL A 469 16.02 15.49 -27.98
N LEU A 470 17.03 16.05 -28.63
CA LEU A 470 16.99 17.38 -29.24
C LEU A 470 16.52 17.30 -30.69
N PHE A 471 15.39 17.94 -30.95
CA PHE A 471 14.83 18.14 -32.30
C PHE A 471 15.06 19.59 -32.76
N GLY A 472 15.19 19.80 -34.07
CA GLY A 472 15.26 21.15 -34.65
C GLY A 472 16.58 21.90 -34.41
N ASP A 473 17.65 21.20 -34.03
CA ASP A 473 18.98 21.79 -33.77
C ASP A 473 19.52 22.50 -35.01
N GLY A 474 20.00 23.74 -34.85
CA GLY A 474 20.50 24.54 -35.98
C GLY A 474 19.52 24.72 -37.16
N GLU A 475 18.21 24.69 -36.90
CA GLU A 475 17.13 24.74 -37.91
C GLU A 475 16.99 23.49 -38.80
N VAL A 476 17.70 22.39 -38.47
CA VAL A 476 17.60 21.13 -39.19
C VAL A 476 16.28 20.42 -38.86
N ARG A 477 15.53 20.02 -39.89
CA ARG A 477 14.24 19.32 -39.78
C ARG A 477 14.45 17.85 -39.38
N THR A 478 14.58 17.60 -38.08
CA THR A 478 14.75 16.24 -37.55
C THR A 478 13.42 15.62 -37.12
N ARG A 479 13.33 14.30 -37.23
CA ARG A 479 12.12 13.55 -36.86
C ARG A 479 12.39 12.08 -36.57
N LEU A 480 11.50 11.47 -35.79
CA LEU A 480 11.43 10.01 -35.61
C LEU A 480 10.03 9.51 -35.94
N GLU A 481 9.92 8.29 -36.43
CA GLU A 481 8.66 7.71 -36.89
C GLU A 481 8.39 6.33 -36.27
N ALA A 482 7.21 6.13 -35.69
CA ALA A 482 6.80 4.85 -35.09
C ALA A 482 6.84 3.71 -36.11
N GLY A 483 7.24 2.51 -35.74
CA GLY A 483 7.31 1.35 -36.65
C GLY A 483 5.95 0.81 -37.08
N LYS A 484 4.87 1.15 -36.37
CA LYS A 484 3.50 0.68 -36.61
C LYS A 484 2.46 1.68 -36.10
N THR A 485 1.17 1.42 -36.40
CA THR A 485 0.06 2.19 -35.83
C THR A 485 -0.15 1.87 -34.36
N ALA A 486 -0.65 2.84 -33.61
CA ALA A 486 -1.08 2.67 -32.22
C ALA A 486 -2.31 3.54 -31.95
N GLN A 487 -3.14 3.14 -30.99
CA GLN A 487 -4.28 3.93 -30.54
C GLN A 487 -3.82 5.05 -29.61
N ALA A 488 -4.41 6.24 -29.74
CA ALA A 488 -4.12 7.40 -28.93
C ALA A 488 -5.42 8.11 -28.54
N ARG A 489 -5.52 8.44 -27.26
CA ARG A 489 -6.68 9.06 -26.62
C ARG A 489 -6.27 10.12 -25.61
N THR A 490 -5.26 9.81 -24.81
CA THR A 490 -4.60 10.74 -23.89
C THR A 490 -3.09 10.68 -24.11
N VAL A 491 -2.41 11.83 -24.15
CA VAL A 491 -0.97 11.95 -24.45
C VAL A 491 -0.30 12.87 -23.43
N PHE A 492 0.87 12.47 -22.94
CA PHE A 492 1.75 13.28 -22.10
C PHE A 492 3.10 13.44 -22.78
N ILE A 493 3.63 14.65 -22.82
CA ILE A 493 4.97 14.92 -23.34
C ILE A 493 5.72 15.89 -22.43
N VAL A 494 6.86 15.45 -21.89
CA VAL A 494 7.84 16.33 -21.23
C VAL A 494 8.67 17.01 -22.31
N ASN A 495 8.61 18.33 -22.37
CA ASN A 495 9.30 19.09 -23.41
C ASN A 495 9.90 20.40 -22.89
N HIS A 496 11.00 20.80 -23.51
CA HIS A 496 11.64 22.10 -23.31
C HIS A 496 11.90 22.75 -24.67
N MET A 497 11.03 23.70 -25.04
CA MET A 497 11.15 24.42 -26.32
C MET A 497 12.32 25.40 -26.27
N THR A 498 13.29 25.25 -27.17
CA THR A 498 14.45 26.15 -27.27
C THR A 498 14.21 27.31 -28.23
N ARG A 499 13.30 27.14 -29.18
CA ARG A 499 12.94 28.18 -30.16
C ARG A 499 11.51 28.00 -30.67
N PHE A 500 10.79 29.10 -30.81
CA PHE A 500 9.47 29.08 -31.42
C PHE A 500 9.57 28.92 -32.95
N VAL A 501 8.85 27.93 -33.48
CA VAL A 501 8.57 27.75 -34.91
C VAL A 501 7.06 27.85 -35.09
N SER A 502 6.60 28.70 -36.00
CA SER A 502 5.17 28.90 -36.25
C SER A 502 4.51 27.57 -36.66
N LEU A 503 3.47 27.18 -35.91
CA LEU A 503 2.80 25.88 -36.05
C LEU A 503 3.73 24.67 -35.95
N GLY A 504 4.88 24.83 -35.26
CA GLY A 504 5.85 23.76 -35.04
C GLY A 504 5.20 22.54 -34.39
N GLY A 505 5.19 21.42 -35.10
CA GLY A 505 4.61 20.17 -34.65
C GLY A 505 5.59 19.39 -33.79
N LEU A 506 5.16 18.95 -32.60
CA LEU A 506 5.93 18.09 -31.70
C LEU A 506 5.64 16.62 -31.94
N TRP A 507 4.36 16.29 -32.11
CA TRP A 507 3.85 14.94 -32.24
C TRP A 507 2.59 14.94 -33.11
N GLY A 508 2.42 13.95 -33.98
CA GLY A 508 1.23 13.84 -34.83
C GLY A 508 1.29 12.67 -35.82
N GLU A 509 0.33 12.62 -36.74
CA GLU A 509 0.27 11.56 -37.75
C GLU A 509 1.34 11.73 -38.81
N SER A 510 2.15 10.68 -39.00
CA SER A 510 3.29 10.73 -39.91
C SER A 510 2.88 11.12 -41.34
N PHE A 511 3.57 12.10 -41.92
CA PHE A 511 3.36 12.60 -43.28
C PHE A 511 1.98 13.22 -43.56
N GLN A 512 1.20 13.52 -42.52
CA GLN A 512 -0.13 14.11 -42.65
C GLN A 512 -0.21 15.37 -41.78
N ASP A 513 -0.94 16.41 -42.21
CA ASP A 513 -1.30 17.50 -41.29
C ASP A 513 -2.53 17.07 -40.48
N LYS A 514 -2.37 16.05 -39.64
CA LYS A 514 -3.43 15.46 -38.81
C LYS A 514 -2.90 15.03 -37.44
N ASN A 515 -3.79 15.03 -36.46
CA ASN A 515 -3.52 14.60 -35.08
C ASN A 515 -2.35 15.35 -34.42
N GLY A 516 -2.09 16.59 -34.83
CA GLY A 516 -0.94 17.37 -34.39
C GLY A 516 -1.09 17.92 -32.98
N LEU A 517 0.00 17.88 -32.21
CA LEU A 517 0.27 18.76 -31.08
C LEU A 517 1.25 19.83 -31.55
N ARG A 518 0.73 21.05 -31.78
CA ARG A 518 1.42 22.15 -32.46
C ARG A 518 1.47 23.40 -31.61
N LEU A 519 2.52 24.20 -31.76
CA LEU A 519 2.62 25.52 -31.12
C LEU A 519 1.74 26.55 -31.83
N ASN A 520 1.13 27.46 -31.06
CA ASN A 520 0.39 28.61 -31.58
C ASN A 520 1.19 29.92 -31.43
N SER A 521 1.92 30.05 -30.31
CA SER A 521 2.85 31.16 -30.03
C SER A 521 4.05 30.65 -29.23
N SER A 522 4.96 31.55 -28.82
CA SER A 522 6.07 31.24 -27.91
C SER A 522 5.64 30.85 -26.49
N THR A 523 4.36 30.96 -26.16
CA THR A 523 3.79 30.73 -24.82
C THR A 523 2.50 29.90 -24.85
N THR A 524 2.06 29.42 -26.02
CA THR A 524 0.80 28.67 -26.14
C THR A 524 0.88 27.51 -27.13
N TRP A 525 0.27 26.39 -26.75
CA TRP A 525 -0.05 25.28 -27.64
C TRP A 525 -1.38 25.52 -28.34
N ARG A 526 -1.57 24.97 -29.54
CA ARG A 526 -2.88 24.97 -30.20
C ARG A 526 -3.87 24.10 -29.42
N HIS A 527 -4.98 24.70 -29.03
CA HIS A 527 -6.11 24.07 -28.39
C HIS A 527 -7.42 24.79 -28.76
N THR A 528 -8.56 24.21 -28.38
CA THR A 528 -9.89 24.81 -28.60
C THR A 528 -9.92 26.25 -28.06
N GLY A 529 -10.31 27.20 -28.91
CA GLY A 529 -10.41 28.61 -28.56
C GLY A 529 -9.18 29.46 -28.89
N ASN A 530 -8.07 28.89 -29.39
CA ASN A 530 -6.90 29.67 -29.82
C ASN A 530 -6.39 29.34 -31.24
N GLY A 531 -7.30 28.91 -32.11
CA GLY A 531 -7.04 28.64 -33.52
C GLY A 531 -6.91 27.16 -33.87
N ALA A 532 -6.92 26.24 -32.90
CA ALA A 532 -6.93 24.82 -33.22
C ALA A 532 -8.11 24.41 -34.11
N ASP A 533 -7.88 23.39 -34.92
CA ASP A 533 -8.84 22.85 -35.89
C ASP A 533 -8.85 21.30 -35.84
N GLN A 534 -9.58 20.66 -36.75
CA GLN A 534 -9.74 19.19 -36.78
C GLN A 534 -8.41 18.44 -36.98
N ASN A 535 -7.35 19.13 -37.43
CA ASN A 535 -6.04 18.55 -37.57
C ASN A 535 -5.27 18.51 -36.25
N ASP A 536 -5.71 19.22 -35.20
CA ASP A 536 -5.11 19.16 -33.87
C ASP A 536 -5.69 17.99 -33.05
N PHE A 537 -4.83 17.32 -32.28
CA PHE A 537 -5.23 16.18 -31.46
C PHE A 537 -6.24 16.56 -30.37
N SER A 538 -6.05 17.72 -29.73
CA SER A 538 -6.82 18.20 -28.58
C SER A 538 -8.02 19.08 -28.97
N PHE A 539 -8.35 19.22 -30.26
CA PHE A 539 -9.49 20.03 -30.70
C PHE A 539 -10.82 19.48 -30.18
N ASN A 540 -11.57 20.34 -29.50
CA ASN A 540 -12.75 20.05 -28.67
C ASN A 540 -12.54 19.05 -27.52
N GLY A 541 -11.29 18.65 -27.26
CA GLY A 541 -10.92 17.79 -26.13
C GLY A 541 -10.37 18.62 -24.96
N GLU A 542 -9.40 18.07 -24.24
CA GLU A 542 -8.81 18.71 -23.05
C GLU A 542 -7.31 18.94 -23.23
N MET A 543 -6.78 19.96 -22.54
CA MET A 543 -5.35 20.21 -22.43
C MET A 543 -5.01 20.71 -21.03
N ALA A 544 -3.86 20.26 -20.52
CA ALA A 544 -3.26 20.79 -19.31
C ALA A 544 -1.75 21.00 -19.48
N ILE A 545 -1.23 22.02 -18.82
CA ILE A 545 0.20 22.33 -18.73
C ILE A 545 0.62 22.20 -17.27
N ASN A 546 1.60 21.34 -16.99
CA ASN A 546 2.05 21.04 -15.63
C ASN A 546 0.88 20.70 -14.68
N GLY A 547 -0.10 19.96 -15.21
CA GLY A 547 -1.31 19.56 -14.51
C GLY A 547 -2.42 20.60 -14.37
N VAL A 548 -2.15 21.87 -14.72
CA VAL A 548 -3.14 22.95 -14.73
C VAL A 548 -3.88 22.98 -16.05
N ALA A 549 -5.22 22.95 -16.01
CA ALA A 549 -6.05 23.01 -17.21
C ALA A 549 -5.79 24.31 -18.00
N GLY A 550 -5.58 24.18 -19.29
CA GLY A 550 -5.21 25.28 -20.18
C GLY A 550 -4.10 24.92 -21.14
N PHE A 551 -3.78 25.85 -22.03
CA PHE A 551 -2.81 25.69 -23.13
C PHE A 551 -1.64 26.67 -23.05
N SER A 552 -1.58 27.48 -21.99
CA SER A 552 -0.59 28.54 -21.79
C SER A 552 0.53 28.08 -20.88
N PHE A 553 1.75 28.47 -21.21
CA PHE A 553 2.97 28.23 -20.42
C PHE A 553 3.81 29.52 -20.39
N ALA A 554 4.79 29.60 -19.48
CA ALA A 554 5.71 30.74 -19.45
C ALA A 554 6.54 30.83 -20.76
N SER A 555 7.38 31.85 -20.96
CA SER A 555 8.21 31.91 -22.18
C SER A 555 9.33 30.86 -22.14
N GLN A 556 9.28 29.85 -23.02
CA GLN A 556 10.28 28.78 -23.17
C GLN A 556 10.63 27.89 -21.93
N PRO A 557 9.72 27.59 -20.99
CA PRO A 557 9.98 26.71 -19.86
C PRO A 557 9.94 25.24 -20.28
N LEU A 558 10.71 24.45 -19.54
CA LEU A 558 10.44 23.03 -19.38
C LEU A 558 9.01 22.86 -18.82
N HIS A 559 8.19 22.00 -19.43
CA HIS A 559 6.85 21.70 -18.93
C HIS A 559 6.34 20.32 -19.41
N ILE A 560 5.32 19.83 -18.73
CA ILE A 560 4.54 18.66 -19.12
C ILE A 560 3.35 19.17 -19.92
N LEU A 561 3.21 18.69 -21.16
CA LEU A 561 2.01 18.88 -21.98
C LEU A 561 1.14 17.62 -21.85
N SER A 562 -0.09 17.79 -21.38
CA SER A 562 -1.11 16.74 -21.34
C SER A 562 -2.23 17.09 -22.32
N ALA A 563 -2.61 16.19 -23.21
CA ALA A 563 -3.66 16.42 -24.20
C ALA A 563 -4.61 15.22 -24.32
N VAL A 564 -5.90 15.49 -24.41
CA VAL A 564 -6.96 14.47 -24.56
C VAL A 564 -7.76 14.80 -25.82
N SER A 565 -7.98 13.81 -26.68
CA SER A 565 -8.82 13.98 -27.87
C SER A 565 -10.32 13.87 -27.53
N THR A 566 -11.24 13.97 -28.50
CA THR A 566 -12.69 13.69 -28.33
C THR A 566 -13.11 12.27 -28.70
N THR A 567 -12.36 11.59 -29.58
CA THR A 567 -12.43 10.14 -29.81
C THR A 567 -11.05 9.46 -29.75
N THR A 568 -10.98 8.16 -29.45
CA THR A 568 -9.74 7.38 -29.62
C THR A 568 -9.39 7.33 -31.11
N ARG A 569 -8.13 7.64 -31.45
CA ARG A 569 -7.63 7.70 -32.83
C ARG A 569 -6.53 6.66 -33.02
N GLU A 570 -6.54 5.94 -34.14
CA GLU A 570 -5.48 4.98 -34.46
C GLU A 570 -4.68 5.49 -35.66
N PHE A 571 -3.36 5.67 -35.48
CA PHE A 571 -2.49 6.16 -36.55
C PHE A 571 -1.02 5.85 -36.27
N ARG A 572 -0.19 6.02 -37.29
CA ARG A 572 1.27 5.89 -37.19
C ARG A 572 1.86 7.23 -36.79
N ALA A 573 2.33 7.33 -35.55
CA ALA A 573 2.81 8.58 -34.98
C ALA A 573 4.24 8.94 -35.44
N ALA A 574 4.56 10.23 -35.44
CA ALA A 574 5.92 10.75 -35.58
C ALA A 574 6.18 11.88 -34.58
N LEU A 575 7.46 12.03 -34.19
CA LEU A 575 7.97 13.08 -33.30
C LEU A 575 8.89 14.05 -34.06
N GLY A 576 8.94 15.30 -33.61
CA GLY A 576 9.66 16.36 -34.31
C GLY A 576 8.88 16.81 -35.54
N ASP A 577 9.51 16.89 -36.71
CA ASP A 577 8.80 17.19 -37.97
C ASP A 577 7.86 16.04 -38.41
N TYR A 578 6.72 15.90 -37.73
CA TYR A 578 5.78 14.80 -37.95
C TYR A 578 5.16 14.82 -39.34
N TRP A 579 4.90 16.03 -39.88
CA TRP A 579 4.26 16.22 -41.17
C TRP A 579 5.24 16.09 -42.34
N LEU A 580 6.50 16.54 -42.19
CA LEU A 580 7.54 16.51 -43.22
C LEU A 580 7.07 17.05 -44.60
N SER A 581 6.35 18.17 -44.59
CA SER A 581 5.85 18.82 -45.81
C SER A 581 6.98 19.48 -46.61
N SER A 582 6.94 19.40 -47.93
CA SER A 582 7.82 20.16 -48.83
C SER A 582 7.45 21.64 -48.91
N GLU A 583 6.21 22.00 -48.56
CA GLU A 583 5.68 23.36 -48.67
C GLU A 583 5.71 24.13 -47.35
N HIS A 584 5.63 23.41 -46.22
CA HIS A 584 5.51 23.99 -44.89
C HIS A 584 6.62 23.52 -43.96
N VAL A 585 7.28 24.47 -43.31
CA VAL A 585 8.37 24.23 -42.36
C VAL A 585 7.83 24.31 -40.93
N ARG A 586 7.24 23.20 -40.45
CA ARG A 586 6.50 23.13 -39.18
C ARG A 586 7.06 22.06 -38.22
N TYR A 587 8.35 22.16 -37.90
CA TYR A 587 9.03 21.21 -37.00
C TYR A 587 9.11 21.75 -35.56
N PHE A 588 9.18 20.85 -34.58
CA PHE A 588 9.49 21.21 -33.20
C PHE A 588 10.99 21.47 -33.02
N ALA A 589 11.32 22.57 -32.34
CA ALA A 589 12.69 22.94 -31.98
C ALA A 589 12.83 22.96 -30.45
N GLY A 590 13.45 21.91 -29.91
CA GLY A 590 13.59 21.74 -28.46
C GLY A 590 13.89 20.32 -28.04
N TYR A 591 13.97 20.13 -26.72
CA TYR A 591 14.20 18.83 -26.10
C TYR A 591 12.89 18.13 -25.79
N VAL A 592 12.88 16.81 -25.99
CA VAL A 592 11.81 15.90 -25.55
C VAL A 592 12.41 14.91 -24.56
N GLY A 593 11.87 14.89 -23.34
CA GLY A 593 12.32 13.98 -22.29
C GLY A 593 11.58 12.65 -22.34
N GLU A 594 10.25 12.68 -22.31
CA GLU A 594 9.43 11.48 -22.19
C GLU A 594 8.08 11.66 -22.86
N VAL A 595 7.56 10.59 -23.48
CA VAL A 595 6.27 10.54 -24.16
C VAL A 595 5.49 9.32 -23.67
N LEU A 596 4.30 9.52 -23.11
CA LEU A 596 3.36 8.44 -22.75
C LEU A 596 2.05 8.65 -23.49
N VAL A 597 1.57 7.60 -24.17
CA VAL A 597 0.31 7.64 -24.93
C VAL A 597 -0.59 6.52 -24.49
N TYR A 598 -1.85 6.86 -24.20
CA TYR A 598 -2.88 5.94 -23.73
C TYR A 598 -4.00 5.81 -24.76
N ASN A 599 -4.62 4.63 -24.87
CA ASN A 599 -5.73 4.33 -25.78
C ASN A 599 -7.11 4.68 -25.23
N ARG A 600 -7.18 5.08 -23.95
CA ARG A 600 -8.41 5.45 -23.24
C ARG A 600 -8.32 6.85 -22.64
N VAL A 601 -9.48 7.41 -22.29
CA VAL A 601 -9.52 8.64 -21.50
C VAL A 601 -9.04 8.29 -20.09
N LEU A 602 -8.10 9.07 -19.58
CA LEU A 602 -7.71 9.01 -18.17
C LEU A 602 -8.64 9.92 -17.36
N THR A 603 -9.04 9.50 -16.16
CA THR A 603 -9.72 10.41 -15.23
C THR A 603 -8.79 11.55 -14.81
N THR A 604 -9.32 12.56 -14.13
CA THR A 604 -8.49 13.67 -13.63
C THR A 604 -7.41 13.14 -12.67
N GLU A 605 -7.76 12.21 -11.80
CA GLU A 605 -6.87 11.58 -10.82
C GLU A 605 -5.79 10.73 -11.49
N GLU A 606 -6.15 9.95 -12.50
CA GLU A 606 -5.20 9.15 -13.27
C GLU A 606 -4.22 10.04 -14.06
N ARG A 607 -4.72 11.10 -14.70
CA ARG A 607 -3.90 12.08 -15.42
C ARG A 607 -2.88 12.72 -14.47
N GLN A 608 -3.35 13.14 -13.30
CA GLN A 608 -2.52 13.72 -12.26
C GLN A 608 -1.49 12.74 -11.70
N THR A 609 -1.80 11.44 -11.63
CA THR A 609 -0.83 10.40 -11.24
C THR A 609 0.32 10.32 -12.24
N VAL A 610 0.02 10.37 -13.54
CA VAL A 610 1.04 10.40 -14.61
C VAL A 610 1.86 11.68 -14.53
N GLU A 611 1.22 12.83 -14.28
CA GLU A 611 1.91 14.11 -14.12
C GLU A 611 2.81 14.12 -12.89
N ALA A 612 2.39 13.57 -11.76
CA ALA A 612 3.21 13.45 -10.55
C ALA A 612 4.47 12.60 -10.81
N TYR A 613 4.34 11.50 -11.56
CA TYR A 613 5.47 10.71 -12.03
C TYR A 613 6.42 11.52 -12.90
N LEU A 614 5.92 12.22 -13.92
CA LEU A 614 6.74 13.02 -14.82
C LEU A 614 7.39 14.21 -14.10
N THR A 615 6.69 14.85 -13.16
CA THR A 615 7.22 15.93 -12.33
C THR A 615 8.34 15.43 -11.44
N SER A 616 8.12 14.33 -10.70
CA SER A 616 9.17 13.74 -9.85
C SER A 616 10.41 13.42 -10.67
N LYS A 617 10.24 12.86 -11.86
CA LYS A 617 11.35 12.46 -12.71
C LYS A 617 12.06 13.63 -13.37
N TRP A 618 11.36 14.54 -14.03
CA TRP A 618 11.98 15.53 -14.93
C TRP A 618 12.15 16.92 -14.33
N PHE A 619 11.43 17.26 -13.26
CA PHE A 619 11.39 18.61 -12.69
C PHE A 619 12.13 18.72 -11.34
N GLY A 620 12.86 17.66 -10.94
CA GLY A 620 13.73 17.68 -9.77
C GLY A 620 13.06 17.23 -8.47
N GLY A 621 12.19 16.22 -8.50
CA GLY A 621 11.48 15.73 -7.32
C GLY A 621 12.15 14.55 -6.61
N ALA A 622 12.52 14.80 -5.35
CA ALA A 622 12.93 13.91 -4.27
C ALA A 622 14.32 13.27 -4.35
N GLY A 623 15.13 13.58 -3.33
CA GLY A 623 16.31 12.79 -2.99
C GLY A 623 15.92 11.34 -2.69
N THR A 624 16.89 10.45 -2.84
CA THR A 624 16.77 9.05 -2.41
C THR A 624 16.95 8.89 -0.91
N SER A 625 17.15 9.97 -0.14
CA SER A 625 17.46 9.92 1.29
C SER A 625 16.33 10.46 2.16
N ILE A 626 16.08 9.77 3.26
CA ILE A 626 15.27 10.22 4.39
C ILE A 626 16.28 10.58 5.49
N GLY A 627 16.61 11.87 5.56
CA GLY A 627 17.69 12.36 6.43
C GLY A 627 17.30 12.56 7.89
N GLN A 628 16.00 12.59 8.19
CA GLN A 628 15.45 12.72 9.54
C GLN A 628 15.47 11.36 10.28
N PRO A 629 15.52 11.35 11.63
CA PRO A 629 15.44 10.11 12.40
C PRO A 629 14.13 9.35 12.15
N VAL A 630 14.23 8.04 12.00
CA VAL A 630 13.08 7.14 11.80
C VAL A 630 13.02 6.10 12.91
N ALA A 631 11.85 5.96 13.55
CA ALA A 631 11.57 4.95 14.55
C ALA A 631 10.44 4.03 14.08
N VAL A 632 10.67 2.72 14.05
CA VAL A 632 9.65 1.73 13.68
C VAL A 632 9.33 0.88 14.91
N GLY A 633 8.17 1.12 15.51
CA GLY A 633 7.65 0.36 16.65
C GLY A 633 7.37 -1.09 16.28
N GLN A 634 7.27 -1.96 17.28
CA GLN A 634 7.07 -3.41 17.14
C GLN A 634 5.96 -3.78 16.14
N ASP A 635 4.81 -3.10 16.21
CA ASP A 635 3.64 -3.37 15.36
C ASP A 635 3.65 -2.53 14.07
N GLY A 636 4.69 -1.73 13.88
CA GLY A 636 4.89 -0.84 12.75
C GLY A 636 5.64 -1.49 11.60
N ARG A 637 5.26 -1.12 10.37
CA ARG A 637 5.93 -1.50 9.14
C ARG A 637 6.24 -0.26 8.30
N LEU A 638 7.51 -0.07 7.96
CA LEU A 638 7.95 0.92 6.98
C LEU A 638 8.19 0.22 5.64
N ALA A 639 7.35 0.52 4.64
CA ALA A 639 7.44 -0.05 3.31
C ALA A 639 8.02 0.96 2.31
N ILE A 640 9.05 0.55 1.57
CA ILE A 640 9.71 1.35 0.54
C ILE A 640 9.43 0.72 -0.83
N ASN A 641 8.86 1.52 -1.73
CA ASN A 641 8.33 1.03 -2.99
C ASN A 641 8.81 1.83 -4.22
N ASN A 642 9.40 1.15 -5.19
CA ASN A 642 9.89 1.68 -6.48
C ASN A 642 11.06 2.68 -6.41
N PHE A 643 11.82 2.72 -5.30
CA PHE A 643 13.03 3.53 -5.22
C PHE A 643 14.02 3.05 -4.16
N ASN A 644 15.28 3.47 -4.29
CA ASN A 644 16.29 3.22 -3.28
C ASN A 644 16.20 4.32 -2.21
N ALA A 645 16.04 3.91 -0.94
CA ALA A 645 15.90 4.80 0.21
C ALA A 645 17.13 4.69 1.12
N GLY A 646 17.78 5.81 1.44
CA GLY A 646 18.84 5.89 2.44
C GLY A 646 18.33 6.46 3.76
N PHE A 647 18.68 5.81 4.88
CA PHE A 647 18.32 6.22 6.24
C PHE A 647 19.58 6.54 7.05
N SER A 648 19.64 7.77 7.57
CA SER A 648 20.75 8.25 8.38
C SER A 648 20.71 7.74 9.81
N VAL A 649 19.52 7.66 10.41
CA VAL A 649 19.29 7.19 11.79
C VAL A 649 18.01 6.37 11.81
N LEU A 650 18.13 5.07 12.10
CA LEU A 650 17.00 4.14 12.22
C LEU A 650 16.97 3.47 13.60
N SER A 651 15.78 3.34 14.20
CA SER A 651 15.60 2.70 15.50
C SER A 651 14.29 1.89 15.60
N GLY A 652 14.21 1.03 16.61
CA GLY A 652 13.00 0.28 16.96
C GLY A 652 13.06 -1.20 16.62
N ALA A 653 11.94 -1.90 16.80
CA ALA A 653 11.83 -3.36 16.69
C ALA A 653 10.81 -3.81 15.62
N GLY A 654 10.27 -2.88 14.84
CA GLY A 654 9.28 -3.16 13.80
C GLY A 654 9.87 -3.76 12.53
N ARG A 655 9.14 -3.60 11.43
CA ARG A 655 9.47 -4.22 10.15
C ARG A 655 9.85 -3.22 9.07
N LEU A 656 11.02 -3.38 8.46
CA LEU A 656 11.33 -2.77 7.17
C LEU A 656 10.87 -3.70 6.05
N HIS A 657 10.32 -3.10 4.99
CA HIS A 657 9.80 -3.85 3.87
C HIS A 657 10.19 -3.22 2.53
N ALA A 658 11.03 -3.91 1.76
CA ALA A 658 11.49 -3.44 0.46
C ALA A 658 10.66 -4.08 -0.67
N GLU A 659 9.97 -3.26 -1.46
CA GLU A 659 9.07 -3.69 -2.52
C GLU A 659 9.64 -3.40 -3.90
N ASN A 660 9.23 -4.17 -4.91
CA ASN A 660 9.59 -3.93 -6.32
C ASN A 660 11.09 -3.69 -6.53
N ASN A 661 11.92 -4.53 -5.90
CA ASN A 661 13.38 -4.49 -5.94
C ASN A 661 14.01 -3.19 -5.41
N SER A 662 13.31 -2.47 -4.51
CA SER A 662 13.85 -1.30 -3.81
C SER A 662 15.06 -1.68 -2.94
N VAL A 663 16.00 -0.76 -2.80
CA VAL A 663 17.13 -0.88 -1.85
C VAL A 663 16.89 0.02 -0.64
N ILE A 664 17.00 -0.53 0.56
CA ILE A 664 16.97 0.21 1.83
C ILE A 664 18.41 0.27 2.37
N SER A 665 19.05 1.43 2.28
CA SER A 665 20.41 1.67 2.77
C SER A 665 20.38 2.22 4.20
N LEU A 666 21.13 1.61 5.11
CA LEU A 666 21.14 1.93 6.54
C LEU A 666 22.55 2.35 6.98
N THR A 667 22.75 3.62 7.40
CA THR A 667 24.06 4.10 7.86
C THR A 667 24.24 3.97 9.38
N ASP A 668 23.20 4.28 10.17
CA ASP A 668 23.17 4.04 11.62
C ASP A 668 21.94 3.19 11.96
N TYR A 669 22.19 1.93 12.29
CA TYR A 669 21.19 0.91 12.59
C TYR A 669 21.42 0.22 13.94
N GLY A 670 22.34 0.71 14.77
CA GLY A 670 22.66 0.06 16.05
C GLY A 670 21.48 0.03 17.02
N ALA A 671 20.53 0.97 16.88
CA ALA A 671 19.30 1.02 17.67
C ALA A 671 18.10 0.29 17.02
N PHE A 672 18.28 -0.31 15.84
CA PHE A 672 17.25 -1.08 15.16
C PHE A 672 17.48 -2.58 15.36
N THR A 673 16.50 -3.23 16.00
CA THR A 673 16.53 -4.66 16.36
C THR A 673 15.40 -5.46 15.69
N GLY A 674 14.80 -4.87 14.65
CA GLY A 674 13.59 -5.37 14.02
C GLY A 674 13.81 -6.39 12.91
N THR A 675 12.80 -6.51 12.05
CA THR A 675 12.78 -7.47 10.94
C THR A 675 12.88 -6.78 9.59
N VAL A 676 13.38 -7.51 8.59
CA VAL A 676 13.43 -7.07 7.18
C VAL A 676 12.70 -8.05 6.29
N SER A 677 12.16 -7.57 5.17
CA SER A 677 11.37 -8.40 4.27
C SER A 677 11.12 -7.79 2.90
N GLY A 678 10.48 -8.56 2.01
CA GLY A 678 10.12 -8.14 0.65
C GLY A 678 11.16 -8.59 -0.38
N LYS A 679 10.95 -8.22 -1.65
CA LYS A 679 11.80 -8.66 -2.78
C LYS A 679 13.01 -7.75 -3.03
N GLY A 680 13.30 -6.84 -2.10
CA GLY A 680 14.38 -5.87 -2.23
C GLY A 680 15.63 -6.22 -1.43
N VAL A 681 16.56 -5.26 -1.42
CA VAL A 681 17.83 -5.35 -0.69
C VAL A 681 17.79 -4.45 0.53
N VAL A 682 18.27 -4.94 1.67
CA VAL A 682 18.65 -4.11 2.82
C VAL A 682 20.16 -4.03 2.87
N ALA A 683 20.69 -2.85 2.56
CA ALA A 683 22.11 -2.57 2.47
C ALA A 683 22.60 -1.92 3.77
N LEU A 684 23.45 -2.63 4.51
CA LEU A 684 24.14 -2.12 5.70
C LEU A 684 25.30 -1.26 5.24
N GLN A 685 25.39 -0.02 5.73
CA GLN A 685 26.38 0.99 5.32
C GLN A 685 27.03 1.66 6.54
N ALA A 686 27.13 0.97 7.67
CA ALA A 686 27.82 1.49 8.84
C ALA A 686 29.29 1.74 8.52
N VAL A 687 29.79 2.92 8.90
CA VAL A 687 31.16 3.35 8.64
C VAL A 687 32.18 2.67 9.56
N ASP A 688 31.73 2.18 10.71
CA ASP A 688 32.52 1.56 11.76
C ASP A 688 32.50 0.02 11.74
N GLY A 689 31.77 -0.59 10.79
CA GLY A 689 31.61 -2.04 10.71
C GLY A 689 30.71 -2.61 11.82
N ALA A 690 29.79 -1.81 12.36
CA ALA A 690 28.86 -2.27 13.39
C ALA A 690 28.06 -3.50 12.94
N ASP A 691 28.01 -4.50 13.82
CA ASP A 691 27.15 -5.65 13.65
C ASP A 691 25.66 -5.25 13.65
N ALA A 692 24.86 -5.94 12.85
CA ALA A 692 23.42 -5.70 12.75
C ALA A 692 22.63 -6.77 13.50
N VAL A 693 21.65 -6.38 14.31
CA VAL A 693 20.71 -7.32 14.96
C VAL A 693 19.38 -7.25 14.21
N ILE A 694 19.37 -7.79 12.99
CA ILE A 694 18.21 -7.70 12.09
C ILE A 694 17.84 -9.10 11.62
N VAL A 695 16.55 -9.41 11.58
CA VAL A 695 16.08 -10.74 11.16
C VAL A 695 15.28 -10.66 9.86
N PRO A 696 15.81 -11.20 8.75
CA PRO A 696 15.07 -11.40 7.51
C PRO A 696 13.89 -12.36 7.69
N LYS A 697 12.72 -12.01 7.13
CA LYS A 697 11.45 -12.77 7.26
C LYS A 697 10.82 -13.10 5.90
N ASP A 698 11.58 -13.07 4.82
CA ASP A 698 11.09 -13.34 3.46
C ASP A 698 12.22 -13.92 2.60
N ILE A 699 11.96 -15.05 1.95
CA ILE A 699 12.97 -15.78 1.17
C ILE A 699 13.58 -14.92 0.03
N SER A 700 12.84 -13.93 -0.46
CA SER A 700 13.30 -13.01 -1.51
C SER A 700 14.08 -11.80 -0.97
N THR A 701 14.24 -11.67 0.35
CA THR A 701 14.96 -10.55 0.96
C THR A 701 16.46 -10.80 0.91
N VAL A 702 17.19 -9.79 0.43
CA VAL A 702 18.65 -9.78 0.45
C VAL A 702 19.11 -8.84 1.56
N VAL A 703 20.01 -9.29 2.44
CA VAL A 703 20.79 -8.40 3.30
C VAL A 703 22.23 -8.36 2.79
N ARG A 704 22.76 -7.14 2.60
CA ARG A 704 24.06 -6.93 1.97
C ARG A 704 24.92 -5.95 2.76
N ASN A 705 26.22 -6.23 2.92
CA ASN A 705 27.15 -5.28 3.55
C ASN A 705 27.79 -4.33 2.51
N ASP A 706 27.22 -3.15 2.36
CA ASP A 706 27.74 -2.04 1.56
C ASP A 706 28.67 -1.10 2.34
N GLY A 707 28.92 -1.38 3.63
CA GLY A 707 29.86 -0.66 4.47
C GLY A 707 31.31 -0.90 4.03
N ALA A 708 32.20 0.01 4.41
CA ALA A 708 33.63 -0.09 4.07
C ALA A 708 34.38 -1.16 4.89
N LEU A 709 33.78 -1.64 5.98
CA LEU A 709 34.36 -2.61 6.91
C LEU A 709 33.47 -3.85 7.00
N SER A 710 34.08 -4.99 7.34
CA SER A 710 33.34 -6.21 7.63
C SER A 710 32.39 -6.02 8.81
N ALA A 711 31.22 -6.65 8.72
CA ALA A 711 30.20 -6.66 9.77
C ALA A 711 29.53 -8.04 9.80
N SER A 712 28.90 -8.38 10.92
CA SER A 712 28.10 -9.59 11.06
C SER A 712 26.64 -9.26 11.27
N LEU A 713 25.78 -10.12 10.75
CA LEU A 713 24.39 -10.19 11.18
C LEU A 713 24.30 -11.08 12.43
N VAL A 714 23.73 -10.58 13.51
CA VAL A 714 23.70 -11.26 14.82
C VAL A 714 22.29 -11.73 15.14
N VAL A 715 22.16 -13.03 15.38
CA VAL A 715 20.92 -13.70 15.78
C VAL A 715 20.97 -13.99 17.27
N THR A 716 20.15 -13.26 18.04
CA THR A 716 20.17 -13.24 19.52
C THR A 716 19.01 -14.00 20.16
N ASN A 717 18.19 -14.70 19.37
CA ASN A 717 16.92 -15.24 19.84
C ASN A 717 17.04 -16.39 20.86
N ALA A 718 16.21 -16.39 21.90
CA ALA A 718 16.18 -17.40 22.96
C ALA A 718 15.08 -18.47 22.80
N GLY A 719 14.23 -18.38 21.76
CA GLY A 719 13.14 -19.33 21.49
C GLY A 719 13.13 -19.86 20.06
N ALA A 720 12.02 -20.45 19.61
CA ALA A 720 11.79 -20.81 18.21
C ALA A 720 11.55 -19.55 17.35
N ASP A 721 12.44 -19.21 16.41
CA ASP A 721 12.21 -18.12 15.43
C ASP A 721 12.76 -18.44 14.05
N MET A 722 12.25 -17.77 13.03
CA MET A 722 12.60 -17.97 11.63
C MET A 722 13.57 -16.90 11.12
N PHE A 723 14.62 -17.32 10.43
CA PHE A 723 15.51 -16.50 9.65
C PHE A 723 15.33 -16.86 8.16
N MET A 724 14.86 -15.91 7.35
CA MET A 724 14.53 -16.15 5.95
C MET A 724 15.04 -15.08 5.00
N GLY A 725 15.93 -15.45 4.08
CA GLY A 725 16.45 -14.57 3.03
C GLY A 725 17.78 -15.06 2.48
N SER A 726 18.52 -14.18 1.82
CA SER A 726 19.89 -14.42 1.35
C SER A 726 20.84 -13.35 1.88
N LEU A 727 22.08 -13.73 2.15
CA LEU A 727 23.12 -12.85 2.68
C LEU A 727 24.21 -12.65 1.64
N GLN A 728 24.65 -11.42 1.43
CA GLN A 728 25.61 -11.07 0.37
C GLN A 728 26.68 -10.10 0.86
N ASP A 729 27.86 -10.23 0.27
CA ASP A 729 28.86 -9.17 0.33
C ASP A 729 28.44 -8.00 -0.57
N GLY A 730 28.78 -6.78 -0.16
CA GLY A 730 28.65 -5.59 -0.98
C GLY A 730 30.02 -4.99 -1.22
N ALA A 731 30.37 -3.95 -0.47
CA ALA A 731 31.70 -3.35 -0.50
C ALA A 731 32.69 -4.07 0.43
N ALA A 732 32.19 -4.74 1.47
CA ALA A 732 32.98 -5.54 2.40
C ALA A 732 32.27 -6.85 2.73
N ALA A 733 33.00 -7.76 3.39
CA ALA A 733 32.47 -9.06 3.77
C ALA A 733 31.34 -8.95 4.81
N LEU A 734 30.25 -9.69 4.62
CA LEU A 734 29.20 -9.89 5.62
C LEU A 734 29.43 -11.24 6.31
N GLY A 735 29.32 -11.30 7.63
CA GLY A 735 29.29 -12.54 8.42
C GLY A 735 27.91 -12.83 9.01
N LEU A 736 27.77 -13.99 9.64
CA LEU A 736 26.56 -14.39 10.36
C LEU A 736 26.95 -15.00 11.71
N MET A 737 26.37 -14.50 12.80
CA MET A 737 26.70 -14.94 14.16
C MET A 737 25.43 -15.26 14.94
N GLN A 738 25.27 -16.49 15.40
CA GLN A 738 24.20 -16.90 16.32
C GLN A 738 24.72 -16.99 17.74
N THR A 739 24.18 -16.14 18.62
CA THR A 739 24.48 -16.10 20.07
C THR A 739 23.29 -16.49 20.94
N GLY A 740 22.10 -16.57 20.34
CA GLY A 740 20.88 -16.99 21.00
C GLY A 740 20.90 -18.45 21.45
N THR A 741 20.33 -18.75 22.62
CA THR A 741 20.31 -20.11 23.20
C THR A 741 19.15 -20.99 22.72
N GLY A 742 18.22 -20.41 21.96
CA GLY A 742 17.03 -21.10 21.44
C GLY A 742 17.26 -21.88 20.14
N GLU A 743 16.17 -22.25 19.48
CA GLU A 743 16.18 -22.91 18.18
C GLU A 743 15.82 -21.88 17.10
N THR A 744 16.73 -21.60 16.17
CA THR A 744 16.47 -20.70 15.03
C THR A 744 16.40 -21.52 13.76
N TYR A 745 15.30 -21.39 13.02
CA TYR A 745 15.08 -22.05 11.75
C TYR A 745 15.61 -21.16 10.61
N TYR A 746 16.56 -21.66 9.83
CA TYR A 746 17.18 -20.96 8.72
C TYR A 746 16.63 -21.47 7.39
N SER A 747 16.21 -20.55 6.54
CA SER A 747 15.77 -20.84 5.18
C SER A 747 16.23 -19.77 4.20
N GLY A 748 16.90 -20.16 3.12
CA GLY A 748 17.53 -19.24 2.19
C GLY A 748 18.10 -19.93 0.98
N THR A 749 18.17 -19.18 -0.11
CA THR A 749 18.85 -19.61 -1.35
C THR A 749 19.76 -18.48 -1.81
N ASN A 750 20.88 -18.82 -2.44
CA ASN A 750 21.80 -17.86 -3.07
C ASN A 750 22.46 -16.86 -2.09
N SER A 751 22.77 -17.28 -0.86
CA SER A 751 23.75 -16.57 -0.05
C SER A 751 25.13 -16.63 -0.71
N THR A 752 25.83 -15.50 -0.77
CA THR A 752 27.16 -15.38 -1.40
C THR A 752 28.13 -14.57 -0.54
N TYR A 753 27.88 -14.51 0.77
CA TYR A 753 28.74 -13.79 1.71
C TYR A 753 30.01 -14.59 2.02
N THR A 754 31.12 -13.89 2.30
CA THR A 754 32.42 -14.51 2.58
C THR A 754 32.88 -14.34 4.03
N GLY A 755 32.24 -13.46 4.80
CA GLY A 755 32.53 -13.31 6.23
C GLY A 755 32.14 -14.56 7.02
N VAL A 756 32.75 -14.76 8.20
CA VAL A 756 32.62 -16.00 8.97
C VAL A 756 31.19 -16.25 9.43
N THR A 757 30.74 -17.51 9.33
CA THR A 757 29.54 -18.02 9.97
C THR A 757 29.90 -18.60 11.34
N ARG A 758 29.29 -18.13 12.43
CA ARG A 758 29.52 -18.60 13.81
C ARG A 758 28.22 -19.03 14.46
N ILE A 759 28.15 -20.28 14.91
CA ILE A 759 27.06 -20.79 15.75
C ILE A 759 27.66 -21.03 17.14
N GLU A 760 27.44 -20.08 18.06
CA GLU A 760 28.06 -20.09 19.39
C GLU A 760 27.14 -20.66 20.47
N ALA A 761 25.83 -20.61 20.27
CA ALA A 761 24.82 -21.16 21.16
C ALA A 761 23.55 -21.57 20.41
N GLY A 762 22.69 -22.34 21.10
CA GLY A 762 21.39 -22.75 20.57
C GLY A 762 21.50 -23.72 19.39
N THR A 763 20.38 -23.91 18.70
CA THR A 763 20.29 -24.75 17.50
C THR A 763 20.02 -23.89 16.27
N ALA A 764 20.90 -23.92 15.28
CA ALA A 764 20.67 -23.36 13.96
C ALA A 764 20.14 -24.48 13.05
N MET A 765 18.83 -24.53 12.84
CA MET A 765 18.18 -25.60 12.06
C MET A 765 17.91 -25.14 10.63
N VAL A 766 18.66 -25.64 9.66
CA VAL A 766 18.41 -25.43 8.24
C VAL A 766 17.25 -26.30 7.78
N VAL A 767 16.20 -25.64 7.29
CA VAL A 767 14.96 -26.28 6.85
C VAL A 767 14.49 -25.66 5.54
N SER A 768 14.00 -26.49 4.62
CA SER A 768 13.20 -26.01 3.49
C SER A 768 11.75 -25.82 3.96
N ALA A 769 11.14 -24.65 3.74
CA ALA A 769 9.80 -24.33 4.25
C ALA A 769 8.94 -23.60 3.22
N VAL A 770 7.62 -23.86 3.29
CA VAL A 770 6.60 -23.20 2.49
C VAL A 770 5.94 -22.10 3.31
N ARG A 771 5.67 -20.95 2.69
CA ARG A 771 4.91 -19.85 3.30
C ARG A 771 3.57 -19.65 2.59
N ALA A 772 2.46 -19.83 3.31
CA ALA A 772 1.11 -19.67 2.74
C ALA A 772 0.13 -19.03 3.73
N ARG A 773 -0.75 -18.15 3.22
CA ARG A 773 -1.88 -17.59 4.00
C ARG A 773 -3.09 -18.50 3.99
N PHE A 774 -3.22 -19.27 2.91
CA PHE A 774 -4.26 -20.27 2.77
C PHE A 774 -3.63 -21.63 2.55
N VAL A 775 -4.09 -22.63 3.28
CA VAL A 775 -3.73 -24.02 3.06
C VAL A 775 -4.99 -24.82 2.87
N ARG A 776 -4.99 -25.74 1.91
CA ARG A 776 -6.12 -26.65 1.72
C ARG A 776 -5.68 -28.10 1.69
N PHE A 777 -6.38 -28.91 2.48
CA PHE A 777 -6.30 -30.36 2.46
C PHE A 777 -7.45 -30.89 1.60
N LYS A 778 -7.13 -31.60 0.53
CA LYS A 778 -8.07 -32.00 -0.53
C LYS A 778 -8.04 -33.51 -0.73
N PRO A 779 -8.86 -34.26 0.03
CA PRO A 779 -9.09 -35.67 -0.23
C PRO A 779 -9.66 -35.88 -1.63
N THR A 780 -9.20 -36.91 -2.32
CA THR A 780 -9.73 -37.36 -3.61
C THR A 780 -10.26 -38.78 -3.54
N MET A 781 -9.86 -39.56 -2.53
CA MET A 781 -10.39 -40.89 -2.26
C MET A 781 -10.39 -41.20 -0.77
N THR A 782 -11.45 -41.85 -0.29
CA THR A 782 -11.53 -42.41 1.07
C THR A 782 -11.46 -43.93 1.03
N ARG A 783 -11.19 -44.55 2.18
CA ARG A 783 -11.01 -45.99 2.30
C ARG A 783 -12.21 -46.76 1.68
N PRO A 784 -11.95 -47.79 0.84
CA PRO A 784 -12.99 -48.64 0.29
C PRO A 784 -13.62 -49.53 1.36
N ASP A 785 -14.79 -50.11 1.06
CA ASP A 785 -15.57 -50.95 1.97
C ASP A 785 -14.74 -52.09 2.59
N ASP A 786 -14.61 -52.10 3.93
CA ASP A 786 -14.09 -53.23 4.68
C ASP A 786 -15.25 -54.06 5.26
N PRO A 787 -15.57 -55.24 4.66
CA PRO A 787 -16.69 -56.06 5.11
C PRO A 787 -16.53 -56.64 6.53
N GLY A 788 -15.35 -56.48 7.16
CA GLY A 788 -15.07 -56.87 8.54
C GLY A 788 -15.41 -55.80 9.60
N VAL A 789 -15.72 -54.56 9.21
CA VAL A 789 -15.90 -53.43 10.15
C VAL A 789 -17.37 -52.99 10.19
N SER A 790 -18.02 -53.17 11.35
CA SER A 790 -19.35 -52.58 11.57
C SER A 790 -19.24 -51.05 11.62
N ASN A 791 -20.09 -50.32 10.89
CA ASN A 791 -20.11 -48.85 10.79
C ASN A 791 -18.95 -48.22 10.00
N ASP A 792 -18.45 -48.89 8.96
CA ASP A 792 -17.35 -48.37 8.15
C ASP A 792 -17.75 -47.16 7.28
N TYR A 793 -19.02 -47.05 6.88
CA TYR A 793 -19.60 -45.96 6.07
C TYR A 793 -18.76 -45.49 4.86
N PRO A 794 -18.27 -46.40 4.00
CA PRO A 794 -17.51 -46.03 2.81
C PRO A 794 -18.35 -45.15 1.87
N ALA A 795 -17.69 -44.29 1.10
CA ALA A 795 -18.32 -43.41 0.12
C ALA A 795 -19.44 -42.50 0.67
N THR A 796 -19.34 -42.07 1.94
CA THR A 796 -20.29 -41.11 2.55
C THR A 796 -19.67 -39.73 2.83
N GLY A 797 -18.47 -39.47 2.30
CA GLY A 797 -17.67 -38.28 2.54
C GLY A 797 -16.38 -38.61 3.28
N TYR A 798 -15.73 -37.60 3.88
CA TYR A 798 -14.53 -37.80 4.68
C TYR A 798 -14.64 -37.16 6.06
N GLN A 799 -13.80 -37.63 6.98
CA GLN A 799 -13.71 -37.09 8.33
C GLN A 799 -12.28 -37.09 8.88
N LEU A 800 -12.03 -36.19 9.81
CA LEU A 800 -10.80 -36.10 10.60
C LEU A 800 -11.09 -35.33 11.89
N SER A 801 -10.27 -35.53 12.93
CA SER A 801 -10.39 -34.77 14.19
C SER A 801 -9.39 -33.62 14.29
N GLU A 802 -8.27 -33.69 13.57
CA GLU A 802 -7.27 -32.62 13.56
C GLU A 802 -6.51 -32.64 12.24
N PHE A 803 -6.18 -31.47 11.71
CA PHE A 803 -5.23 -31.20 10.65
C PHE A 803 -4.24 -30.14 11.14
N ARG A 804 -2.98 -30.52 11.30
CA ARG A 804 -1.91 -29.68 11.83
C ARG A 804 -0.88 -29.39 10.76
N LEU A 805 -0.38 -28.16 10.75
CA LEU A 805 0.84 -27.83 10.02
C LEU A 805 2.03 -28.10 10.94
N THR A 806 3.14 -28.56 10.37
CA THR A 806 4.34 -28.86 11.14
C THR A 806 5.56 -28.15 10.56
N LEU A 807 6.47 -27.74 11.43
CA LEU A 807 7.76 -27.16 11.09
C LEU A 807 8.86 -27.93 11.85
N GLY A 808 9.80 -28.52 11.13
CA GLY A 808 10.88 -29.31 11.75
C GLY A 808 10.36 -30.51 12.55
N GLY A 809 9.18 -31.04 12.20
CA GLY A 809 8.54 -32.13 12.94
C GLY A 809 7.57 -31.67 14.04
N ILE A 810 7.57 -30.40 14.43
CA ILE A 810 6.78 -29.85 15.54
C ILE A 810 5.52 -29.17 15.02
N ASP A 811 4.39 -29.31 15.73
CA ASP A 811 3.14 -28.62 15.40
C ASP A 811 3.31 -27.09 15.42
N VAL A 812 2.85 -26.43 14.36
CA VAL A 812 2.81 -24.96 14.25
C VAL A 812 1.52 -24.47 14.90
N PRO A 813 1.58 -23.67 15.99
CA PRO A 813 0.39 -23.12 16.61
C PRO A 813 -0.34 -22.15 15.67
N TYR A 814 -1.65 -22.33 15.53
CA TYR A 814 -2.44 -21.44 14.70
C TYR A 814 -2.79 -20.13 15.43
N PRO A 815 -2.62 -18.96 14.79
CA PRO A 815 -2.97 -17.69 15.40
C PRO A 815 -4.48 -17.58 15.67
N VAL A 816 -4.84 -16.82 16.70
CA VAL A 816 -6.24 -16.49 17.01
C VAL A 816 -6.88 -15.82 15.79
N GLY A 817 -8.06 -16.30 15.39
CA GLY A 817 -8.76 -15.83 14.20
C GLY A 817 -8.50 -16.66 12.94
N THR A 818 -7.69 -17.73 13.01
CA THR A 818 -7.62 -18.75 11.96
C THR A 818 -9.00 -19.32 11.68
N LEU A 819 -9.41 -19.30 10.41
CA LEU A 819 -10.70 -19.80 9.97
C LEU A 819 -10.50 -21.13 9.25
N ALA A 820 -11.25 -22.15 9.65
CA ALA A 820 -11.41 -23.37 8.88
C ALA A 820 -12.76 -23.33 8.16
N THR A 821 -12.75 -23.60 6.85
CA THR A 821 -13.95 -23.64 6.01
C THR A 821 -13.92 -24.85 5.09
N SER A 822 -15.08 -25.24 4.59
CA SER A 822 -15.17 -26.23 3.51
C SER A 822 -16.40 -25.91 2.66
N PRO A 823 -16.27 -25.81 1.32
CA PRO A 823 -17.37 -25.40 0.46
C PRO A 823 -18.64 -26.25 0.65
N GLY A 824 -19.73 -25.62 1.10
CA GLY A 824 -21.01 -26.30 1.33
C GLY A 824 -21.20 -26.89 2.74
N LYS A 825 -20.22 -26.78 3.65
CA LYS A 825 -20.37 -27.16 5.06
C LYS A 825 -20.33 -25.93 5.97
N ALA A 826 -21.37 -25.77 6.77
CA ALA A 826 -21.45 -24.74 7.81
C ALA A 826 -20.76 -25.19 9.12
N ALA A 827 -20.40 -24.21 9.95
CA ALA A 827 -19.95 -24.44 11.32
C ALA A 827 -21.03 -25.14 12.16
N GLY A 828 -20.63 -25.93 13.16
CA GLY A 828 -21.54 -26.68 14.01
C GLY A 828 -20.88 -27.84 14.77
N THR A 829 -21.67 -28.82 15.22
CA THR A 829 -21.16 -29.96 16.01
C THR A 829 -20.03 -30.72 15.31
N GLU A 830 -20.10 -30.82 13.98
CA GLU A 830 -19.10 -31.49 13.13
C GLU A 830 -18.60 -30.57 12.01
N GLY A 831 -18.54 -29.27 12.26
CA GLY A 831 -18.11 -28.26 11.30
C GLY A 831 -16.60 -28.27 11.03
N PRO A 832 -16.12 -27.54 9.99
CA PRO A 832 -14.69 -27.48 9.65
C PRO A 832 -13.81 -26.97 10.78
N GLU A 833 -14.33 -26.13 11.68
CA GLU A 833 -13.62 -25.63 12.86
C GLU A 833 -13.16 -26.74 13.82
N LYS A 834 -13.77 -27.93 13.74
CA LYS A 834 -13.36 -29.10 14.52
C LYS A 834 -12.08 -29.75 14.00
N ALA A 835 -11.62 -29.38 12.82
CA ALA A 835 -10.36 -29.86 12.28
C ALA A 835 -9.14 -29.15 12.89
N ILE A 836 -9.33 -28.07 13.65
CA ILE A 836 -8.24 -27.19 14.11
C ILE A 836 -8.44 -26.68 15.55
N ASP A 837 -9.32 -27.32 16.32
CA ASP A 837 -9.67 -26.88 17.68
C ASP A 837 -8.71 -27.43 18.75
N GLY A 838 -7.63 -28.10 18.34
CA GLY A 838 -6.59 -28.61 19.22
C GLY A 838 -6.98 -29.87 19.99
N THR A 839 -8.14 -30.48 19.73
CA THR A 839 -8.57 -31.72 20.39
C THR A 839 -8.91 -32.82 19.38
N VAL A 840 -8.56 -34.07 19.73
CA VAL A 840 -8.93 -35.26 18.94
C VAL A 840 -10.32 -35.81 19.31
N ASP A 841 -10.99 -35.17 20.27
CA ASP A 841 -12.30 -35.62 20.78
C ASP A 841 -13.49 -35.10 19.97
N THR A 842 -13.30 -34.04 19.20
CA THR A 842 -14.27 -33.50 18.25
C THR A 842 -13.95 -34.02 16.84
N LYS A 843 -14.86 -33.82 15.87
CA LYS A 843 -14.58 -34.21 14.49
C LYS A 843 -15.11 -33.21 13.49
N PHE A 844 -14.38 -33.06 12.41
CA PHE A 844 -14.89 -32.50 11.17
C PHE A 844 -15.36 -33.65 10.28
N TYR A 845 -16.62 -33.58 9.84
CA TYR A 845 -17.20 -34.51 8.86
C TYR A 845 -17.86 -33.74 7.73
N HIS A 846 -17.47 -34.04 6.49
CA HIS A 846 -18.10 -33.48 5.30
C HIS A 846 -18.77 -34.57 4.47
N ASN A 847 -20.10 -34.51 4.35
CA ASN A 847 -20.91 -35.47 3.61
C ASN A 847 -20.97 -35.21 2.09
N SER A 848 -19.83 -34.92 1.46
CA SER A 848 -19.73 -34.74 0.00
C SER A 848 -18.89 -35.85 -0.61
N THR A 849 -19.42 -36.53 -1.63
CA THR A 849 -18.82 -37.76 -2.17
C THR A 849 -18.26 -37.62 -3.58
N SER A 850 -18.69 -36.60 -4.34
CA SER A 850 -18.15 -36.30 -5.68
C SER A 850 -18.46 -34.85 -6.11
N PRO A 851 -17.49 -33.91 -6.05
CA PRO A 851 -16.16 -34.11 -5.50
C PRO A 851 -16.18 -34.16 -3.97
N LEU A 852 -15.18 -34.81 -3.38
CA LEU A 852 -14.81 -34.55 -1.98
C LEU A 852 -14.38 -33.08 -1.88
N GLN A 853 -15.04 -32.31 -1.01
CA GLN A 853 -14.73 -30.90 -0.83
C GLN A 853 -13.48 -30.75 0.04
N PRO A 854 -12.62 -29.75 -0.19
CA PRO A 854 -11.42 -29.57 0.62
C PRO A 854 -11.74 -28.96 1.99
N LEU A 855 -10.88 -29.21 2.98
CA LEU A 855 -10.73 -28.36 4.15
C LEU A 855 -9.82 -27.18 3.74
N ILE A 856 -10.25 -25.95 3.97
CA ILE A 856 -9.49 -24.73 3.67
C ILE A 856 -9.25 -24.00 4.98
N LEU A 857 -7.98 -23.81 5.31
CA LEU A 857 -7.52 -22.99 6.42
C LEU A 857 -7.13 -21.61 5.87
N GLU A 858 -7.73 -20.56 6.41
CA GLU A 858 -7.33 -19.17 6.21
C GLU A 858 -6.69 -18.66 7.49
N PHE A 859 -5.43 -18.23 7.37
CA PHE A 859 -4.69 -17.65 8.47
C PHE A 859 -4.75 -16.11 8.39
N PRO A 860 -4.93 -15.40 9.53
CA PRO A 860 -4.79 -13.94 9.61
C PRO A 860 -3.43 -13.43 9.11
N VAL A 861 -2.39 -14.25 9.25
CA VAL A 861 -1.03 -13.99 8.77
C VAL A 861 -0.49 -15.22 8.03
N PRO A 862 0.32 -15.07 6.97
CA PRO A 862 0.92 -16.22 6.28
C PRO A 862 1.73 -17.11 7.23
N MET A 863 1.44 -18.41 7.23
CA MET A 863 2.11 -19.42 8.05
C MET A 863 3.30 -20.02 7.31
N LEU A 864 4.34 -20.37 8.06
CA LEU A 864 5.44 -21.19 7.59
C LEU A 864 5.30 -22.61 8.09
N PHE A 865 5.55 -23.57 7.22
CA PHE A 865 5.53 -25.00 7.56
C PHE A 865 6.32 -25.77 6.51
N ASN A 866 6.84 -26.92 6.92
CA ASN A 866 7.54 -27.85 6.04
C ASN A 866 6.90 -29.25 6.03
N GLY A 867 5.80 -29.41 6.75
CA GLY A 867 5.00 -30.62 6.73
C GLY A 867 3.60 -30.39 7.27
N TYR A 868 2.85 -31.47 7.34
CA TYR A 868 1.52 -31.51 7.93
C TYR A 868 1.26 -32.88 8.56
N ALA A 869 0.32 -32.91 9.49
CA ALA A 869 -0.16 -34.11 10.17
C ALA A 869 -1.69 -34.08 10.24
N TRP A 870 -2.33 -35.25 10.30
CA TRP A 870 -3.77 -35.31 10.57
C TRP A 870 -4.17 -36.54 11.35
N TYR A 871 -5.32 -36.45 12.02
CA TYR A 871 -5.83 -37.45 12.96
C TYR A 871 -7.16 -38.04 12.50
N THR A 872 -7.32 -39.35 12.68
CA THR A 872 -8.58 -40.04 12.41
C THR A 872 -9.68 -39.55 13.36
N ALA A 873 -10.92 -39.45 12.88
CA ALA A 873 -12.06 -39.16 13.74
C ALA A 873 -12.46 -40.39 14.60
N ASN A 874 -13.57 -40.27 15.33
CA ASN A 874 -13.94 -41.22 16.38
C ASN A 874 -14.67 -42.50 15.92
N ASP A 875 -15.32 -42.55 14.75
CA ASP A 875 -16.40 -43.55 14.53
C ASP A 875 -16.48 -44.30 13.17
N ALA A 876 -15.74 -43.92 12.12
CA ALA A 876 -15.87 -44.59 10.81
C ALA A 876 -14.57 -44.57 9.99
N SER A 877 -14.02 -45.74 9.65
CA SER A 877 -12.76 -45.87 8.89
C SER A 877 -12.93 -45.70 7.38
N GLY A 878 -14.09 -46.00 6.79
CA GLY A 878 -14.42 -45.80 5.38
C GLY A 878 -14.51 -44.33 4.95
N ARG A 879 -14.45 -43.41 5.91
CA ARG A 879 -14.38 -41.95 5.71
C ARG A 879 -12.95 -41.40 5.86
N ASP A 880 -11.98 -42.23 6.18
CA ASP A 880 -10.58 -41.77 6.25
C ASP A 880 -10.05 -41.54 4.84
N ALA A 881 -9.39 -40.41 4.62
CA ALA A 881 -8.71 -40.14 3.36
C ALA A 881 -7.56 -41.15 3.14
N ILE A 882 -7.48 -41.70 1.93
CA ILE A 882 -6.38 -42.59 1.49
C ILE A 882 -5.64 -42.02 0.27
N VAL A 883 -6.26 -41.07 -0.45
CA VAL A 883 -5.60 -40.28 -1.48
C VAL A 883 -5.99 -38.83 -1.27
N TRP A 884 -5.01 -37.93 -1.22
CA TRP A 884 -5.23 -36.51 -0.98
C TRP A 884 -4.10 -35.65 -1.54
N THR A 885 -4.40 -34.37 -1.76
CA THR A 885 -3.40 -33.34 -2.02
C THR A 885 -3.45 -32.26 -0.96
N VAL A 886 -2.29 -31.66 -0.65
CA VAL A 886 -2.19 -30.43 0.14
C VAL A 886 -1.73 -29.31 -0.80
N GLU A 887 -2.44 -28.19 -0.79
CA GLU A 887 -2.13 -27.03 -1.63
C GLU A 887 -1.99 -25.76 -0.76
N GLY A 888 -1.15 -24.83 -1.18
CA GLY A 888 -0.93 -23.54 -0.52
C GLY A 888 -1.23 -22.37 -1.44
N SER A 889 -1.62 -21.24 -0.85
CA SER A 889 -1.90 -19.99 -1.58
C SER A 889 -1.61 -18.75 -0.73
N ALA A 890 -1.22 -17.65 -1.39
CA ALA A 890 -1.02 -16.35 -0.76
C ALA A 890 -2.28 -15.45 -0.81
N ASP A 891 -3.14 -15.67 -1.81
CA ASP A 891 -4.28 -14.80 -2.16
C ASP A 891 -5.65 -15.51 -2.09
N GLY A 892 -5.66 -16.83 -1.89
CA GLY A 892 -6.86 -17.67 -1.83
C GLY A 892 -7.44 -18.03 -3.21
N THR A 893 -6.85 -17.53 -4.30
CA THR A 893 -7.33 -17.76 -5.68
C THR A 893 -6.34 -18.57 -6.50
N THR A 894 -5.03 -18.32 -6.35
CA THR A 894 -3.95 -19.02 -7.02
C THR A 894 -3.38 -20.08 -6.09
N TRP A 895 -3.48 -21.36 -6.46
CA TRP A 895 -3.10 -22.49 -5.61
C TRP A 895 -1.92 -23.27 -6.19
N THR A 896 -0.95 -23.60 -5.34
CA THR A 896 0.21 -24.43 -5.66
C THR A 896 0.09 -25.75 -4.91
N VAL A 897 0.21 -26.88 -5.61
CA VAL A 897 0.27 -28.21 -4.97
C VAL A 897 1.59 -28.32 -4.20
N LEU A 898 1.49 -28.56 -2.90
CA LEU A 898 2.62 -28.71 -1.99
C LEU A 898 2.95 -30.17 -1.76
N ASP A 899 1.95 -31.04 -1.68
CA ASP A 899 2.14 -32.48 -1.51
C ASP A 899 0.98 -33.28 -2.11
N SER A 900 1.25 -34.54 -2.48
CA SER A 900 0.27 -35.49 -2.99
C SER A 900 0.58 -36.88 -2.44
N GLN A 901 -0.41 -37.48 -1.79
CA GLN A 901 -0.30 -38.81 -1.20
C GLN A 901 -1.30 -39.76 -1.88
N ASP A 902 -0.83 -40.97 -2.20
CA ASP A 902 -1.65 -42.03 -2.80
C ASP A 902 -1.39 -43.39 -2.13
N TYR A 903 -2.32 -43.78 -1.25
CA TYR A 903 -2.33 -45.06 -0.58
C TYR A 903 -3.38 -46.03 -1.15
N SER A 904 -3.89 -45.78 -2.36
CA SER A 904 -4.93 -46.61 -2.98
C SER A 904 -4.50 -48.07 -3.20
N ALA A 905 -3.21 -48.30 -3.43
CA ALA A 905 -2.64 -49.64 -3.62
C ALA A 905 -2.43 -50.41 -2.29
N ASN A 906 -2.33 -49.72 -1.15
CA ASN A 906 -2.11 -50.34 0.15
C ASN A 906 -2.68 -49.48 1.29
N THR A 907 -3.99 -49.61 1.52
CA THR A 907 -4.72 -48.82 2.53
C THR A 907 -4.38 -49.18 3.97
N ALA A 908 -3.65 -50.28 4.22
CA ALA A 908 -3.22 -50.68 5.56
C ALA A 908 -2.15 -49.74 6.16
N LEU A 909 -1.50 -48.91 5.32
CA LEU A 909 -0.55 -47.88 5.76
C LEU A 909 -1.25 -46.69 6.44
N ILE A 910 -2.55 -46.54 6.23
CA ILE A 910 -3.38 -45.58 6.95
C ILE A 910 -4.00 -46.30 8.14
N THR A 911 -3.71 -45.85 9.36
CA THR A 911 -4.20 -46.50 10.59
C THR A 911 -5.73 -46.58 10.65
N THR A 912 -6.24 -47.69 11.18
CA THR A 912 -7.67 -47.86 11.50
C THR A 912 -7.97 -47.52 12.97
N ALA A 913 -6.95 -47.26 13.80
CA ALA A 913 -7.14 -46.70 15.13
C ALA A 913 -7.90 -45.37 15.03
N ARG A 914 -8.81 -45.11 15.98
CA ARG A 914 -9.65 -43.90 16.01
C ARG A 914 -9.03 -42.87 16.95
N LYS A 915 -9.23 -41.58 16.68
CA LYS A 915 -8.59 -40.48 17.41
C LYS A 915 -7.06 -40.61 17.42
N ALA A 916 -6.51 -41.17 16.36
CA ALA A 916 -5.10 -41.53 16.26
C ALA A 916 -4.43 -40.70 15.18
N LEU A 917 -3.16 -40.34 15.41
CA LEU A 917 -2.32 -39.74 14.38
C LEU A 917 -2.21 -40.72 13.22
N VAL A 918 -2.58 -40.28 12.02
CA VAL A 918 -2.45 -41.11 10.82
C VAL A 918 -1.01 -41.17 10.37
N GLY A 919 -0.37 -40.01 10.37
CA GLY A 919 0.99 -39.83 9.93
C GLY A 919 1.32 -38.35 9.89
N GLN A 920 2.59 -38.10 9.61
CA GLN A 920 3.12 -36.77 9.41
C GLN A 920 3.96 -36.83 8.14
N TRP A 921 3.71 -35.89 7.23
CA TRP A 921 4.34 -35.87 5.91
C TRP A 921 5.06 -34.55 5.69
N PRO A 922 6.28 -34.58 5.12
CA PRO A 922 6.90 -33.38 4.58
C PRO A 922 6.13 -32.95 3.32
N VAL A 923 6.15 -31.65 3.01
CA VAL A 923 5.61 -31.16 1.73
C VAL A 923 6.70 -31.10 0.65
N GLN A 924 6.38 -31.51 -0.57
CA GLN A 924 7.31 -31.69 -1.70
C GLN A 924 7.61 -30.41 -2.51
N GLY A 925 7.09 -29.24 -2.14
CA GLY A 925 7.40 -27.95 -2.79
C GLY A 925 8.76 -27.34 -2.42
N MET A 926 9.70 -28.17 -1.96
CA MET A 926 10.96 -27.74 -1.35
C MET A 926 12.04 -27.54 -2.42
N GLU A 927 12.76 -26.41 -2.35
CA GLU A 927 14.08 -26.31 -2.99
C GLU A 927 14.93 -27.45 -2.42
N SER A 928 15.42 -28.34 -3.30
CA SER A 928 16.19 -29.53 -2.90
C SER A 928 17.59 -29.18 -2.35
N MET A 929 18.00 -27.92 -2.53
CA MET A 929 19.27 -27.39 -2.04
C MET A 929 19.03 -26.01 -1.42
N MET A 930 19.35 -25.90 -0.14
CA MET A 930 19.47 -24.65 0.59
C MET A 930 20.87 -24.08 0.34
N ASN A 931 20.98 -22.76 0.47
CA ASN A 931 22.25 -22.06 0.54
C ASN A 931 22.01 -20.81 1.38
N ILE A 932 21.71 -21.03 2.66
CA ILE A 932 21.51 -19.96 3.64
C ILE A 932 22.82 -19.61 4.32
N PHE A 933 23.59 -20.63 4.69
CA PHE A 933 25.00 -20.55 5.05
C PHE A 933 25.83 -20.71 3.79
N SER A 934 26.51 -19.63 3.39
CA SER A 934 27.31 -19.59 2.18
C SER A 934 28.43 -20.63 2.22
N ASP A 935 28.60 -21.41 1.16
CA ASP A 935 29.72 -22.34 0.98
C ASP A 935 31.06 -21.60 0.78
N LEU A 936 31.02 -20.29 0.53
CA LEU A 936 32.17 -19.39 0.51
C LEU A 936 32.56 -18.90 1.92
N SER A 937 31.72 -19.12 2.94
CA SER A 937 31.92 -18.66 4.31
C SER A 937 32.54 -19.75 5.19
N PRO A 938 33.71 -19.51 5.82
CA PRO A 938 34.19 -20.38 6.88
C PRO A 938 33.15 -20.50 7.99
N THR A 939 32.83 -21.73 8.39
CA THR A 939 31.77 -22.02 9.36
C THR A 939 32.37 -22.57 10.66
N THR A 940 32.09 -21.90 11.77
CA THR A 940 32.48 -22.32 13.12
C THR A 940 31.24 -22.72 13.91
N VAL A 941 31.18 -23.96 14.38
CA VAL A 941 30.17 -24.44 15.33
C VAL A 941 30.87 -24.68 16.66
N ALA A 942 30.75 -23.74 17.58
CA ALA A 942 31.41 -23.78 18.89
C ALA A 942 30.43 -24.29 19.94
N ALA A 943 30.88 -25.15 20.85
CA ALA A 943 30.03 -25.63 21.95
C ALA A 943 29.61 -24.45 22.86
N PRO A 944 28.32 -24.35 23.27
CA PRO A 944 27.26 -25.37 23.17
C PRO A 944 26.37 -25.29 21.90
N GLY A 945 26.77 -24.54 20.88
CA GLY A 945 26.02 -24.40 19.62
C GLY A 945 25.86 -25.70 18.83
N LYS A 946 24.74 -25.80 18.10
CA LYS A 946 24.38 -26.92 17.23
C LYS A 946 23.96 -26.45 15.84
N LEU A 947 24.50 -27.04 14.78
CA LEU A 947 24.02 -26.92 13.40
C LEU A 947 23.16 -28.15 13.06
N ALA A 948 21.89 -27.97 12.76
CA ALA A 948 21.00 -29.05 12.32
C ALA A 948 20.58 -28.84 10.87
N VAL A 949 20.51 -29.90 10.06
CA VAL A 949 19.95 -29.88 8.70
C VAL A 949 18.82 -30.91 8.63
N SER A 950 17.64 -30.53 8.14
CA SER A 950 16.47 -31.40 8.15
C SER A 950 15.79 -31.51 6.79
N GLY A 951 15.70 -32.73 6.26
CA GLY A 951 14.94 -33.04 5.04
C GLY A 951 15.39 -32.27 3.80
N THR A 952 16.61 -31.74 3.79
CA THR A 952 17.16 -30.90 2.73
C THR A 952 18.67 -31.06 2.63
N SER A 953 19.29 -30.39 1.66
CA SER A 953 20.73 -30.28 1.52
C SER A 953 21.20 -28.87 1.83
N GLU A 954 22.29 -28.72 2.59
CA GLU A 954 22.99 -27.45 2.83
C GLU A 954 24.49 -27.69 2.64
N THR A 955 25.21 -26.77 2.00
CA THR A 955 26.67 -26.82 1.92
C THR A 955 27.26 -25.63 2.65
N VAL A 956 28.03 -25.88 3.71
CA VAL A 956 28.80 -24.85 4.43
C VAL A 956 30.22 -24.77 3.88
N GLY A 957 30.95 -23.68 4.14
CA GLY A 957 32.38 -23.60 3.83
C GLY A 957 33.25 -24.49 4.75
N SER A 958 34.54 -24.16 4.88
CA SER A 958 35.45 -24.87 5.81
C SER A 958 34.87 -24.94 7.23
N LEU A 959 34.66 -26.15 7.76
CA LEU A 959 33.97 -26.39 9.03
C LEU A 959 34.97 -26.51 10.18
N SER A 960 34.73 -25.77 11.27
CA SER A 960 35.58 -25.80 12.47
C SER A 960 34.80 -25.68 13.78
N GLY A 961 35.45 -25.97 14.90
CA GLY A 961 34.87 -25.87 16.25
C GLY A 961 34.63 -27.23 16.92
N ASP A 962 33.99 -27.20 18.09
CA ASP A 962 33.79 -28.31 19.02
C ASP A 962 32.31 -28.55 19.39
N GLY A 963 31.37 -27.88 18.70
CA GLY A 963 29.93 -28.02 18.93
C GLY A 963 29.30 -29.27 18.31
N ALA A 964 28.00 -29.23 18.05
CA ALA A 964 27.24 -30.37 17.53
C ALA A 964 26.72 -30.13 16.11
N VAL A 965 26.67 -31.19 15.31
CA VAL A 965 26.02 -31.25 14.01
C VAL A 965 24.96 -32.35 14.05
N GLU A 966 23.77 -32.08 13.51
CA GLU A 966 22.65 -33.03 13.50
C GLU A 966 22.03 -33.12 12.11
N LEU A 967 21.87 -34.35 11.59
CA LEU A 967 21.16 -34.63 10.36
C LEU A 967 19.81 -35.28 10.67
N VAL A 968 18.74 -34.66 10.20
CA VAL A 968 17.36 -35.08 10.48
C VAL A 968 16.65 -35.40 9.17
N ALA A 969 15.81 -36.44 9.17
CA ALA A 969 15.00 -36.83 8.01
C ALA A 969 15.82 -36.98 6.70
N ASP A 970 16.91 -37.74 6.77
CA ASP A 970 17.80 -38.06 5.64
C ASP A 970 18.43 -36.83 4.96
N ALA A 971 18.74 -35.79 5.75
CA ALA A 971 19.38 -34.58 5.26
C ALA A 971 20.81 -34.81 4.73
N THR A 972 21.29 -33.89 3.89
CA THR A 972 22.68 -33.87 3.42
C THR A 972 23.39 -32.60 3.90
N LEU A 973 24.54 -32.76 4.56
CA LEU A 973 25.44 -31.65 4.87
C LEU A 973 26.69 -31.73 3.99
N GLY A 974 26.84 -30.76 3.10
CA GLY A 974 28.06 -30.48 2.36
C GLY A 974 29.03 -29.62 3.17
N ILE A 975 30.33 -29.88 3.02
CA ILE A 975 31.44 -29.11 3.59
C ILE A 975 32.38 -28.77 2.43
N HIS A 976 32.28 -27.55 1.92
CA HIS A 976 33.15 -27.02 0.88
C HIS A 976 34.40 -26.38 1.48
N THR A 977 35.45 -27.18 1.61
CA THR A 977 36.66 -26.75 2.32
C THR A 977 37.59 -25.99 1.39
N VAL A 978 37.70 -24.68 1.63
CA VAL A 978 38.57 -23.74 0.88
C VAL A 978 39.91 -23.52 1.58
N ASP A 979 39.91 -23.58 2.91
CA ASP A 979 41.09 -23.53 3.79
C ASP A 979 41.11 -24.73 4.72
N ASP A 980 42.31 -25.19 5.11
CA ASP A 980 42.46 -26.31 6.04
C ASP A 980 41.73 -26.03 7.36
N ALA A 981 40.88 -26.96 7.78
CA ALA A 981 40.01 -26.76 8.94
C ALA A 981 39.89 -28.01 9.82
N LEU A 982 39.67 -27.79 11.11
CA LEU A 982 39.53 -28.82 12.14
C LEU A 982 38.19 -28.67 12.86
N PHE A 983 37.37 -29.72 12.81
CA PHE A 983 36.17 -29.87 13.61
C PHE A 983 36.32 -31.05 14.58
N SER A 984 36.32 -30.75 15.88
CA SER A 984 36.45 -31.73 16.97
C SER A 984 35.12 -32.03 17.68
N GLY A 985 34.02 -31.50 17.14
CA GLY A 985 32.67 -31.67 17.67
C GLY A 985 32.04 -33.02 17.33
N THR A 986 30.72 -33.11 17.52
CA THR A 986 29.95 -34.35 17.29
C THR A 986 29.03 -34.25 16.08
N PHE A 987 28.80 -35.34 15.36
CA PHE A 987 27.70 -35.50 14.41
C PHE A 987 26.70 -36.53 14.95
N SER A 988 25.42 -36.34 14.63
CA SER A 988 24.32 -37.23 15.04
C SER A 988 23.22 -37.31 13.98
N GLY A 989 22.42 -38.39 13.99
CA GLY A 989 21.18 -38.52 13.22
C GLY A 989 21.33 -39.35 11.94
N ALA A 990 20.40 -39.22 10.98
CA ALA A 990 20.37 -40.01 9.75
C ALA A 990 20.53 -39.10 8.52
N GLY A 991 21.45 -39.43 7.63
CA GLY A 991 21.74 -38.59 6.46
C GLY A 991 23.10 -38.81 5.82
N THR A 992 23.51 -37.87 4.97
CA THR A 992 24.78 -37.93 4.25
C THR A 992 25.68 -36.74 4.59
N VAL A 993 26.96 -36.99 4.82
CA VAL A 993 27.98 -35.93 4.96
C VAL A 993 28.85 -35.95 3.69
N VAL A 994 29.02 -34.79 3.06
CA VAL A 994 29.77 -34.64 1.81
C VAL A 994 30.92 -33.66 1.99
N LYS A 995 32.15 -34.09 1.80
CA LYS A 995 33.33 -33.23 1.74
C LYS A 995 33.67 -32.87 0.30
N SER A 996 33.73 -31.58 -0.01
CA SER A 996 34.20 -31.03 -1.29
C SER A 996 35.24 -29.93 -1.07
N GLY A 997 35.72 -29.29 -2.14
CA GLY A 997 36.79 -28.28 -2.06
C GLY A 997 38.19 -28.88 -1.92
N ALA A 998 39.22 -28.14 -2.35
CA ALA A 998 40.57 -28.68 -2.53
C ALA A 998 41.37 -28.86 -1.22
N ALA A 999 41.02 -28.11 -0.16
CA ALA A 999 41.74 -28.11 1.10
C ALA A 999 41.40 -29.31 2.01
N VAL A 1000 42.14 -29.45 3.11
CA VAL A 1000 42.03 -30.54 4.08
C VAL A 1000 40.93 -30.23 5.10
N GLN A 1001 39.90 -31.07 5.19
CA GLN A 1001 38.98 -31.05 6.33
C GLN A 1001 39.38 -32.15 7.31
N THR A 1002 39.66 -31.77 8.55
CA THR A 1002 39.95 -32.70 9.64
C THR A 1002 38.73 -32.85 10.54
N LEU A 1003 38.27 -34.08 10.75
CA LEU A 1003 37.21 -34.44 11.69
C LEU A 1003 37.79 -35.37 12.73
N THR A 1004 37.75 -35.01 14.02
CA THR A 1004 38.40 -35.79 15.10
C THR A 1004 37.44 -36.27 16.18
N GLY A 1005 36.18 -35.81 16.15
CA GLY A 1005 35.17 -36.20 17.13
C GLY A 1005 34.37 -37.46 16.74
N THR A 1006 33.22 -37.64 17.40
CA THR A 1006 32.30 -38.76 17.10
C THR A 1006 31.36 -38.40 15.96
N LEU A 1007 31.31 -39.22 14.92
CA LEU A 1007 30.37 -39.14 13.82
C LEU A 1007 29.30 -40.24 14.00
N ALA A 1008 28.25 -39.95 14.77
CA ALA A 1008 27.13 -40.86 15.00
C ALA A 1008 26.01 -40.68 13.95
N VAL A 1009 26.36 -40.90 12.68
CA VAL A 1009 25.45 -40.68 11.54
C VAL A 1009 25.08 -42.02 10.91
N ASP A 1010 23.78 -42.33 10.91
CA ASP A 1010 23.22 -43.46 10.18
C ASP A 1010 23.12 -43.10 8.69
N GLY A 1011 24.17 -43.43 7.92
CA GLY A 1011 24.22 -43.12 6.49
C GLY A 1011 25.62 -43.15 5.89
N ALA A 1012 25.87 -42.23 4.95
CA ALA A 1012 27.08 -42.23 4.11
C ALA A 1012 27.97 -41.01 4.35
N LEU A 1013 29.27 -41.23 4.18
CA LEU A 1013 30.30 -40.19 4.16
C LEU A 1013 30.96 -40.15 2.78
N ILE A 1014 30.81 -39.05 2.06
CA ILE A 1014 31.29 -38.91 0.68
C ILE A 1014 32.43 -37.90 0.64
N VAL A 1015 33.54 -38.25 0.00
CA VAL A 1015 34.66 -37.35 -0.30
C VAL A 1015 34.66 -37.10 -1.81
N GLU A 1016 34.15 -35.94 -2.22
CA GLU A 1016 34.06 -35.55 -3.62
C GLU A 1016 35.36 -34.94 -4.16
N ALA A 1017 36.06 -34.15 -3.33
CA ALA A 1017 37.32 -33.49 -3.70
C ALA A 1017 38.18 -33.14 -2.47
N GLY A 1018 39.47 -32.92 -2.72
CA GLY A 1018 40.45 -32.58 -1.68
C GLY A 1018 40.70 -33.73 -0.72
N THR A 1019 41.11 -33.41 0.51
CA THR A 1019 41.42 -34.41 1.53
C THR A 1019 40.42 -34.37 2.69
N LEU A 1020 39.86 -35.52 3.06
CA LEU A 1020 39.19 -35.72 4.34
C LEU A 1020 40.14 -36.48 5.28
N ASN A 1021 40.49 -35.84 6.40
CA ASN A 1021 41.33 -36.42 7.44
C ASN A 1021 40.47 -36.80 8.65
N LEU A 1022 40.40 -38.09 8.98
CA LEU A 1022 39.58 -38.61 10.08
C LEU A 1022 40.38 -38.85 11.38
N ASP A 1023 41.50 -38.16 11.60
CA ASP A 1023 42.42 -38.47 12.69
C ASP A 1023 41.78 -38.43 14.09
N GLY A 1024 41.75 -39.58 14.78
CA GLY A 1024 41.09 -39.76 16.07
C GLY A 1024 39.57 -39.93 16.02
N ALA A 1025 38.93 -39.92 14.84
CA ALA A 1025 37.47 -39.97 14.74
C ALA A 1025 36.85 -41.31 15.17
N ALA A 1026 35.62 -41.26 15.68
CA ALA A 1026 34.80 -42.44 15.97
C ALA A 1026 33.56 -42.44 15.08
N LEU A 1027 33.48 -43.37 14.12
CA LEU A 1027 32.37 -43.53 13.20
C LEU A 1027 31.35 -44.53 13.77
N VAL A 1028 30.13 -44.04 14.04
CA VAL A 1028 29.01 -44.81 14.57
C VAL A 1028 27.84 -44.67 13.60
N GLY A 1029 27.31 -45.79 13.10
CA GLY A 1029 26.20 -45.77 12.12
C GLY A 1029 26.62 -45.53 10.66
N ILE A 1030 27.83 -45.03 10.39
CA ILE A 1030 28.33 -44.86 9.01
C ILE A 1030 28.53 -46.24 8.38
N THR A 1031 27.74 -46.53 7.35
CA THR A 1031 27.75 -47.84 6.64
C THR A 1031 28.49 -47.79 5.32
N ASN A 1032 28.70 -46.60 4.76
CA ASN A 1032 29.41 -46.42 3.49
C ASN A 1032 30.30 -45.17 3.50
N ILE A 1033 31.56 -45.32 3.09
CA ILE A 1033 32.46 -44.22 2.76
C ILE A 1033 32.74 -44.24 1.26
N VAL A 1034 32.44 -43.16 0.54
CA VAL A 1034 32.68 -43.04 -0.90
C VAL A 1034 33.82 -42.06 -1.16
N VAL A 1035 34.89 -42.52 -1.83
CA VAL A 1035 36.03 -41.68 -2.22
C VAL A 1035 36.01 -41.51 -3.74
N ARG A 1036 35.69 -40.29 -4.20
CA ARG A 1036 35.58 -39.99 -5.63
C ARG A 1036 36.93 -39.75 -6.29
N THR A 1037 36.91 -39.69 -7.61
CA THR A 1037 38.09 -39.45 -8.45
C THR A 1037 38.85 -38.19 -8.01
N GLY A 1038 40.13 -38.34 -7.64
CA GLY A 1038 41.00 -37.22 -7.25
C GLY A 1038 40.84 -36.73 -5.81
N ALA A 1039 39.94 -37.32 -5.03
CA ALA A 1039 39.80 -37.08 -3.59
C ALA A 1039 40.71 -38.03 -2.78
N GLU A 1040 41.09 -37.63 -1.56
CA GLU A 1040 41.87 -38.44 -0.63
C GLU A 1040 41.15 -38.63 0.72
N LEU A 1041 41.16 -39.85 1.23
CA LEU A 1041 40.79 -40.17 2.61
C LEU A 1041 42.06 -40.54 3.40
N THR A 1042 42.30 -39.84 4.51
CA THR A 1042 43.47 -40.02 5.39
C THR A 1042 43.10 -40.01 6.88
N GLY A 1043 44.10 -40.18 7.76
CA GLY A 1043 43.93 -40.16 9.21
C GLY A 1043 43.65 -41.53 9.84
N THR A 1044 43.37 -41.55 11.15
CA THR A 1044 43.10 -42.75 11.94
C THR A 1044 41.70 -42.73 12.54
N ALA A 1045 40.84 -43.71 12.28
CA ALA A 1045 39.48 -43.72 12.85
C ALA A 1045 39.00 -45.12 13.26
N THR A 1046 38.05 -45.16 14.18
CA THR A 1046 37.35 -46.39 14.61
C THR A 1046 35.96 -46.44 14.00
N VAL A 1047 35.47 -47.63 13.64
CA VAL A 1047 34.13 -47.85 13.06
C VAL A 1047 33.43 -48.96 13.84
N SER A 1048 32.26 -48.65 14.42
CA SER A 1048 31.59 -49.53 15.38
C SER A 1048 30.83 -50.72 14.78
N GLY A 1049 30.56 -50.72 13.47
CA GLY A 1049 29.77 -51.75 12.78
C GLY A 1049 30.40 -52.21 11.47
N ASP A 1050 29.55 -52.73 10.58
CA ASP A 1050 29.94 -53.10 9.21
C ASP A 1050 30.20 -51.83 8.38
N LEU A 1051 31.17 -51.90 7.47
CA LEU A 1051 31.58 -50.78 6.64
C LEU A 1051 31.79 -51.19 5.19
N THR A 1052 31.20 -50.46 4.27
CA THR A 1052 31.59 -50.43 2.86
C THR A 1052 32.49 -49.22 2.60
N VAL A 1053 33.58 -49.42 1.86
CA VAL A 1053 34.38 -48.32 1.31
C VAL A 1053 34.40 -48.43 -0.20
N THR A 1054 33.82 -47.44 -0.87
CA THR A 1054 33.65 -47.37 -2.32
C THR A 1054 34.66 -46.40 -2.92
N PHE A 1055 35.51 -46.87 -3.84
CA PHE A 1055 36.48 -46.05 -4.57
C PHE A 1055 36.05 -45.87 -6.01
N GLU A 1056 35.96 -44.61 -6.47
CA GLU A 1056 35.96 -44.33 -7.89
C GLU A 1056 37.38 -44.42 -8.47
N THR A 1057 37.50 -44.57 -9.79
CA THR A 1057 38.81 -44.67 -10.44
C THR A 1057 39.63 -43.40 -10.22
N GLY A 1058 40.68 -43.49 -9.41
CA GLY A 1058 41.54 -42.37 -9.04
C GLY A 1058 41.27 -41.76 -7.66
N GLY A 1059 40.38 -42.34 -6.85
CA GLY A 1059 40.27 -42.02 -5.43
C GLY A 1059 41.50 -42.52 -4.64
N LEU A 1060 42.05 -41.67 -3.77
CA LEU A 1060 43.28 -41.87 -3.03
C LEU A 1060 43.01 -42.26 -1.56
N TYR A 1061 43.86 -43.11 -1.00
CA TYR A 1061 43.69 -43.62 0.36
C TYR A 1061 45.01 -43.77 1.10
N SER A 1062 45.11 -43.10 2.26
CA SER A 1062 46.19 -43.26 3.23
C SER A 1062 45.72 -43.44 4.67
N ALA A 1063 44.41 -43.64 4.88
CA ALA A 1063 43.80 -43.78 6.20
C ALA A 1063 44.06 -45.15 6.86
N SER A 1064 43.88 -45.19 8.18
CA SER A 1064 43.85 -46.38 9.02
C SER A 1064 42.48 -46.51 9.67
N LEU A 1065 41.64 -47.41 9.16
CA LEU A 1065 40.27 -47.60 9.67
C LEU A 1065 40.15 -48.90 10.49
N ALA A 1066 39.83 -48.76 11.77
CA ALA A 1066 39.59 -49.89 12.66
C ALA A 1066 38.11 -50.27 12.68
N VAL A 1067 37.72 -51.19 11.82
CA VAL A 1067 36.34 -51.67 11.63
C VAL A 1067 36.02 -52.81 12.59
N ALA A 1068 35.00 -52.63 13.43
CA ALA A 1068 34.58 -53.66 14.38
C ALA A 1068 33.75 -54.78 13.72
N GLY A 1069 33.08 -54.50 12.59
CA GLY A 1069 32.27 -55.45 11.83
C GLY A 1069 32.94 -56.01 10.57
N ALA A 1070 32.11 -56.37 9.59
CA ALA A 1070 32.53 -56.79 8.26
C ALA A 1070 32.98 -55.59 7.42
N LEU A 1071 34.09 -55.76 6.69
CA LEU A 1071 34.57 -54.80 5.70
C LEU A 1071 34.22 -55.27 4.28
N THR A 1072 33.62 -54.38 3.49
CA THR A 1072 33.47 -54.50 2.04
C THR A 1072 34.25 -53.38 1.35
N VAL A 1073 35.04 -53.70 0.33
CA VAL A 1073 35.73 -52.70 -0.51
C VAL A 1073 35.27 -52.84 -1.95
N GLU A 1074 34.77 -51.74 -2.50
CA GLU A 1074 34.29 -51.65 -3.89
C GLU A 1074 35.16 -50.70 -4.71
N GLY A 1075 35.42 -51.06 -5.97
CA GLY A 1075 36.21 -50.25 -6.90
C GLY A 1075 37.74 -50.35 -6.72
N PRO A 1076 38.52 -49.64 -7.56
CA PRO A 1076 39.98 -49.73 -7.57
C PRO A 1076 40.61 -48.85 -6.47
N VAL A 1077 41.23 -49.49 -5.49
CA VAL A 1077 41.96 -48.79 -4.41
C VAL A 1077 43.28 -48.22 -4.92
N THR A 1078 43.53 -46.93 -4.72
CA THR A 1078 44.84 -46.30 -4.96
C THR A 1078 45.44 -45.79 -3.66
N LEU A 1079 46.56 -46.37 -3.25
CA LEU A 1079 47.20 -46.06 -1.98
C LEU A 1079 48.20 -44.90 -2.11
N THR A 1080 48.15 -44.01 -1.13
CA THR A 1080 49.13 -42.92 -0.92
C THR A 1080 49.89 -43.17 0.39
N VAL A 1081 50.98 -42.41 0.58
CA VAL A 1081 51.72 -42.39 1.85
C VAL A 1081 51.43 -41.03 2.50
N PRO A 1082 51.08 -40.97 3.79
CA PRO A 1082 50.86 -39.70 4.49
C PRO A 1082 52.04 -38.74 4.32
N GLN A 1083 51.74 -37.47 4.13
CA GLN A 1083 52.76 -36.43 4.00
C GLN A 1083 53.66 -36.41 5.26
N GLY A 1084 54.98 -36.42 5.06
CA GLY A 1084 55.95 -36.46 6.17
C GLY A 1084 56.20 -37.84 6.79
N ALA A 1085 55.70 -38.92 6.19
CA ALA A 1085 55.99 -40.28 6.66
C ALA A 1085 57.50 -40.57 6.72
N SER A 1086 57.93 -41.17 7.83
CA SER A 1086 59.28 -41.70 8.00
C SER A 1086 59.39 -43.08 7.37
N TYR A 1087 60.53 -43.36 6.73
CA TYR A 1087 60.81 -44.65 6.10
C TYR A 1087 61.80 -45.48 6.94
N PRO A 1088 61.61 -46.81 7.05
CA PRO A 1088 60.52 -47.62 6.50
C PRO A 1088 59.15 -47.26 7.08
N TYR A 1089 58.14 -47.17 6.22
CA TYR A 1089 56.77 -46.82 6.58
C TYR A 1089 55.93 -48.09 6.75
N TYR A 1090 55.16 -48.14 7.83
CA TYR A 1090 54.30 -49.27 8.20
C TYR A 1090 52.90 -48.77 8.54
N GLY A 1091 52.08 -48.51 7.52
CA GLY A 1091 50.72 -48.02 7.67
C GLY A 1091 49.71 -49.15 7.77
N MET A 1092 48.97 -49.23 8.89
CA MET A 1092 47.75 -50.03 8.92
C MET A 1092 46.72 -49.36 8.00
N LEU A 1093 46.11 -50.13 7.10
CA LEU A 1093 45.07 -49.62 6.19
C LEU A 1093 43.69 -49.88 6.81
N PHE A 1094 43.45 -51.13 7.20
CA PHE A 1094 42.21 -51.57 7.83
C PHE A 1094 42.50 -52.63 8.89
N THR A 1095 41.76 -52.62 10.00
CA THR A 1095 41.47 -53.82 10.79
C THR A 1095 39.99 -54.14 10.69
N TYR A 1096 39.62 -55.41 10.69
CA TYR A 1096 38.22 -55.85 10.51
C TYR A 1096 37.96 -57.18 11.23
N ALA A 1097 36.71 -57.43 11.62
CA ALA A 1097 36.31 -58.73 12.16
C ALA A 1097 36.19 -59.79 11.06
N SER A 1098 35.77 -59.38 9.85
CA SER A 1098 35.78 -60.23 8.66
C SER A 1098 35.84 -59.39 7.39
N ALA A 1099 36.36 -59.97 6.31
CA ALA A 1099 36.30 -59.43 4.96
C ALA A 1099 36.02 -60.59 4.01
N ASP A 1100 35.24 -60.39 2.95
CA ASP A 1100 34.99 -61.43 1.96
C ASP A 1100 36.17 -61.63 1.01
N ALA A 1101 36.10 -62.64 0.13
CA ALA A 1101 37.20 -62.95 -0.79
C ALA A 1101 37.40 -61.82 -1.82
N VAL A 1102 36.33 -61.15 -2.23
CA VAL A 1102 36.36 -60.06 -3.22
C VAL A 1102 37.10 -58.85 -2.64
N THR A 1103 36.74 -58.45 -1.42
CA THR A 1103 37.36 -57.36 -0.66
C THR A 1103 38.84 -57.60 -0.42
N ARG A 1104 39.22 -58.81 0.04
CA ARG A 1104 40.63 -59.17 0.23
C ARG A 1104 41.41 -59.07 -1.08
N GLN A 1105 40.83 -59.53 -2.18
CA GLN A 1105 41.47 -59.47 -3.50
C GLN A 1105 41.59 -58.02 -4.02
N ALA A 1106 40.58 -57.17 -3.79
CA ALA A 1106 40.61 -55.76 -4.12
C ALA A 1106 41.76 -55.04 -3.39
N LEU A 1107 41.92 -55.30 -2.08
CA LEU A 1107 43.01 -54.75 -1.27
C LEU A 1107 44.40 -55.24 -1.72
N LEU A 1108 44.55 -56.53 -2.07
CA LEU A 1108 45.80 -57.06 -2.63
C LEU A 1108 46.17 -56.44 -3.99
N ASN A 1109 45.15 -56.13 -4.79
CA ASN A 1109 45.28 -55.51 -6.11
C ASN A 1109 45.39 -53.98 -6.05
N ALA A 1110 45.40 -53.39 -4.85
CA ALA A 1110 45.49 -51.94 -4.70
C ALA A 1110 46.70 -51.38 -5.45
N VAL A 1111 46.48 -50.27 -6.16
CA VAL A 1111 47.55 -49.54 -6.82
C VAL A 1111 48.44 -48.95 -5.73
N LYS A 1112 49.71 -49.36 -5.74
CA LYS A 1112 50.70 -48.95 -4.74
C LYS A 1112 51.15 -47.50 -4.96
N PRO A 1113 51.66 -46.80 -3.93
CA PRO A 1113 52.17 -45.45 -4.08
C PRO A 1113 53.24 -45.36 -5.17
N SER A 1114 53.08 -44.42 -6.11
CA SER A 1114 54.02 -44.22 -7.23
C SER A 1114 55.32 -43.54 -6.81
N SER A 1115 55.32 -42.84 -5.69
CA SER A 1115 56.45 -42.11 -5.11
C SER A 1115 56.96 -42.77 -3.83
N VAL A 1116 57.79 -43.81 -3.98
CA VAL A 1116 58.59 -44.36 -2.87
C VAL A 1116 60.06 -43.97 -3.01
N PRO A 1117 60.84 -43.81 -1.92
CA PRO A 1117 62.25 -43.45 -2.01
C PRO A 1117 63.06 -44.46 -2.84
N SER A 1118 64.11 -43.99 -3.51
CA SER A 1118 65.02 -44.87 -4.27
C SER A 1118 65.58 -45.97 -3.36
N GLY A 1119 65.50 -47.23 -3.80
CA GLY A 1119 65.89 -48.38 -3.00
C GLY A 1119 64.82 -48.89 -2.04
N TYR A 1120 63.59 -48.38 -2.06
CA TYR A 1120 62.44 -48.90 -1.32
C TYR A 1120 61.43 -49.60 -2.24
N THR A 1121 60.63 -50.50 -1.67
CA THR A 1121 59.50 -51.16 -2.35
C THR A 1121 58.24 -51.09 -1.49
N ALA A 1122 57.07 -50.99 -2.12
CA ALA A 1122 55.77 -51.00 -1.48
C ALA A 1122 55.11 -52.40 -1.56
N LEU A 1123 54.66 -52.91 -0.43
CA LEU A 1123 53.95 -54.17 -0.30
C LEU A 1123 52.65 -53.97 0.49
N VAL A 1124 51.55 -54.51 -0.04
CA VAL A 1124 50.29 -54.63 0.70
C VAL A 1124 50.17 -56.05 1.21
N ARG A 1125 49.97 -56.22 2.53
CA ARG A 1125 49.67 -57.50 3.17
C ARG A 1125 48.22 -57.50 3.61
N VAL A 1126 47.49 -58.55 3.27
CA VAL A 1126 46.09 -58.77 3.69
C VAL A 1126 46.03 -60.10 4.44
N THR A 1127 45.37 -60.11 5.59
CA THR A 1127 45.17 -61.29 6.45
C THR A 1127 43.68 -61.50 6.71
N ASP A 1128 43.30 -62.34 7.67
CA ASP A 1128 41.91 -62.49 8.09
C ASP A 1128 41.41 -61.38 9.01
N ALA A 1129 42.32 -60.58 9.58
CA ALA A 1129 41.97 -59.54 10.56
C ALA A 1129 42.44 -58.12 10.19
N TYR A 1130 43.35 -57.99 9.21
CA TYR A 1130 43.89 -56.68 8.84
C TYR A 1130 44.47 -56.62 7.42
N ALA A 1131 44.55 -55.39 6.90
CA ALA A 1131 45.32 -55.02 5.71
C ALA A 1131 46.33 -53.91 6.05
N LYS A 1132 47.57 -54.03 5.56
CA LYS A 1132 48.69 -53.15 5.91
C LYS A 1132 49.55 -52.81 4.69
N LEU A 1133 49.93 -51.55 4.54
CA LEU A 1133 50.93 -51.07 3.59
C LEU A 1133 52.30 -51.00 4.27
N THR A 1134 53.30 -51.60 3.65
CA THR A 1134 54.70 -51.53 4.07
C THR A 1134 55.54 -50.92 2.95
N VAL A 1135 56.28 -49.87 3.25
CA VAL A 1135 57.30 -49.30 2.36
C VAL A 1135 58.66 -49.42 3.03
N ALA A 1136 59.48 -50.36 2.58
CA ALA A 1136 60.76 -50.69 3.20
C ALA A 1136 61.86 -50.87 2.14
N PRO A 1137 63.16 -50.83 2.53
CA PRO A 1137 64.26 -51.06 1.59
C PRO A 1137 64.11 -52.37 0.82
N VAL A 1138 64.50 -52.37 -0.45
CA VAL A 1138 64.52 -53.54 -1.32
C VAL A 1138 65.43 -54.61 -0.68
N GLY A 1139 64.90 -55.83 -0.49
CA GLY A 1139 65.61 -56.92 0.17
C GLY A 1139 65.34 -57.06 1.68
N THR A 1140 64.50 -56.21 2.28
CA THR A 1140 64.05 -56.38 3.67
C THR A 1140 63.35 -57.73 3.83
N VAL A 1141 63.89 -58.59 4.70
CA VAL A 1141 63.22 -59.84 5.12
C VAL A 1141 62.20 -59.46 6.19
N LEU A 1142 60.92 -59.52 5.82
CA LEU A 1142 59.81 -59.36 6.76
C LEU A 1142 59.60 -60.71 7.45
N THR A 1143 60.04 -60.83 8.71
CA THR A 1143 59.70 -62.00 9.54
C THR A 1143 58.20 -61.99 9.83
N LEU A 1144 57.55 -63.11 9.51
CA LEU A 1144 56.14 -63.37 9.75
C LEU A 1144 55.98 -63.69 11.25
N GLU A 1145 55.52 -62.73 12.03
CA GLU A 1145 54.69 -63.00 13.21
C GLU A 1145 53.27 -62.53 12.92
#